data_AF-A0A1H3F8L1-F1
#
_entry.id   AF-A0A1H3F8L1-F1
#
_cell.length_a   1.000
_cell.length_b   1.000
_cell.length_c   1.000
_cell.angle_alpha   90.00
_cell.angle_beta   90.00
_cell.angle_gamma   90.00
#
_symmetry.space_group_name_H-M   'P 1'
#
loop_
_entity.id
_entity.type
_entity.pdbx_description
1 polymer ?
#
loop_
_entity_poly.entity_id
_entity_poly.type
_entity_poly.pdbx_seq_one_letter_code
_entity_poly.pdbx_strand_id
1 'polypeptide(L)'
;MTAAPVRGSAQLSDYTTLLRRQAWVVILAVTLGIALALAYTSVAPRQYSSSTSVLVTDTGVAPSGDSSSRAGTINLDTEAQLMTSTEIVRAAAATLGWTGELGDLSARLGISVPPNTEILDLTFHGPTAEDAQAGAAAFAGAYLEDRRAAAEATVESDRASIQAQVDDLNGRLQAVTDTLATLPDGSAAQAYNQAQASSLNSQLSSLGARANQLDAITVTPGRVITQASLPAAPSSPDLRLNLVAGVLVGLLLGVALAVLRQRSDPYVRRSDDVDRQVGVPVLGDLPKTDTPERVELATAWSAEGRTYARLRNAVAAGMAERSRVLPVAGVSGAAGPVAANLAAALGRAGEDVVLVCGDVHASTATQLLDAPDGAGLSEVLAGAEQLDAALHSLPDVPTVRVLGPGTNRDQAAALLQTAGFKTLVDALLERPGRIVIEAPPTTSGADAQTLAGSADAAILVVETNRTRAQHVIDARGQLASMRTPVLGAVVVATPRARKERAGAVAVPPGRRPGAGKDRVVPPGPLRAAGCGRRHVTSRRPAGRQPAAAHRRRLMSRPLSSPPAAPLLSADEPQTPVKPRLLPLPAGWPLTALLVLYPLWWALGMGTLIVFILAVPMLLHLVNHRPVATPPGFGIWVLFLLWVLASTTMLGENPPGVLPDTASGRVISVAFNLAGYLSATVILLYAGNLSESEFPRRRLTRQLGGLFIVVVLGGLLGTFAPHVSFTSPVELLLPHSVASNGFVQSLVHPSSAQVQEVLGYESPRPSAPFGYTNTWGNCLALLLGWFVVSWFSERDTGRRAVGVVVLGLAAVPIIYSLNRGLWAGLGLIVVVTAVRYAVRGRAAVLIGLVAAVVLAAVVVLASPLSGIVQGRFDNPKSNDIRAFTTVRTLEVVDHSPVLGFGSTRAALGSSNSIAIGASDKCPRCGNPTLGSNGQIWLVLVAQGYVGAALFVGFFLRSLWAYRRNRTPIGDAGLLACALPLFFMFVYNSLTMPLVVAFLSIAALWRGQCASRATGEAPLPSSLERLA
;
A
#
# COMPACT_ATOMS: atom_id res chain seq x y z
N MET A 1 2.27 -30.74 -4.56
CA MET A 1 1.13 -30.12 -5.26
C MET A 1 1.30 -28.61 -5.16
N THR A 2 1.77 -27.96 -6.23
CA THR A 2 1.92 -26.50 -6.30
C THR A 2 0.53 -25.88 -6.44
N ALA A 3 0.18 -24.96 -5.54
CA ALA A 3 -1.10 -24.27 -5.53
C ALA A 3 -1.37 -23.62 -6.90
N ALA A 4 -2.46 -24.02 -7.56
CA ALA A 4 -2.92 -23.33 -8.75
C ALA A 4 -3.32 -21.89 -8.36
N PRO A 5 -2.95 -20.87 -9.14
CA PRO A 5 -3.27 -19.48 -8.82
C PRO A 5 -4.79 -19.28 -8.72
N VAL A 6 -5.19 -18.53 -7.71
CA VAL A 6 -6.59 -18.20 -7.43
C VAL A 6 -7.21 -17.46 -8.61
N ARG A 7 -8.26 -18.03 -9.23
CA ARG A 7 -8.98 -17.46 -10.37
C ARG A 7 -9.52 -16.06 -10.05
N GLY A 8 -9.13 -15.05 -10.85
CA GLY A 8 -9.70 -13.70 -10.84
C GLY A 8 -9.08 -12.66 -9.88
N SER A 9 -7.92 -12.93 -9.27
CA SER A 9 -7.13 -11.91 -8.55
C SER A 9 -5.91 -11.47 -9.36
N ALA A 10 -5.61 -10.16 -9.35
CA ALA A 10 -4.39 -9.64 -9.98
C ALA A 10 -3.15 -10.19 -9.26
N GLN A 11 -2.15 -10.60 -10.02
CA GLN A 11 -0.87 -11.07 -9.49
C GLN A 11 0.14 -9.92 -9.42
N LEU A 12 1.08 -10.01 -8.48
CA LEU A 12 2.18 -9.06 -8.37
C LEU A 12 3.01 -9.02 -9.67
N SER A 13 3.14 -10.17 -10.34
CA SER A 13 3.75 -10.31 -11.67
C SER A 13 3.01 -9.55 -12.76
N ASP A 14 1.70 -9.29 -12.63
CA ASP A 14 0.93 -8.52 -13.61
C ASP A 14 1.36 -7.05 -13.60
N TYR A 15 1.62 -6.48 -12.42
CA TYR A 15 2.12 -5.10 -12.30
C TYR A 15 3.52 -4.96 -12.89
N THR A 16 4.42 -5.90 -12.60
CA THR A 16 5.77 -5.89 -13.19
C THR A 16 5.74 -6.14 -14.70
N THR A 17 4.83 -6.99 -15.19
CA THR A 17 4.62 -7.20 -16.62
C THR A 17 4.05 -5.95 -17.29
N LEU A 18 3.09 -5.28 -16.65
CA LEU A 18 2.51 -4.01 -17.12
C LEU A 18 3.60 -2.96 -17.28
N LEU A 19 4.42 -2.78 -16.24
CA LEU A 19 5.55 -1.86 -16.27
C LEU A 19 6.58 -2.23 -17.35
N ARG A 20 6.90 -3.52 -17.54
CA ARG A 20 7.81 -3.93 -18.62
C ARG A 20 7.23 -3.71 -20.01
N ARG A 21 5.95 -4.03 -20.24
CA ARG A 21 5.29 -3.92 -21.56
C ARG A 21 5.06 -2.47 -21.97
N GLN A 22 4.77 -1.61 -21.00
CA GLN A 22 4.52 -0.18 -21.21
C GLN A 22 5.68 0.67 -20.70
N ALA A 23 6.88 0.09 -20.54
CA ALA A 23 8.05 0.78 -20.00
C ALA A 23 8.34 2.06 -20.78
N TRP A 24 8.19 2.02 -22.11
CA TRP A 24 8.37 3.19 -22.97
C TRP A 24 7.38 4.33 -22.67
N VAL A 25 6.13 4.01 -22.29
CA VAL A 25 5.12 5.03 -21.89
C VAL A 25 5.53 5.68 -20.59
N VAL A 26 5.97 4.86 -19.63
CA VAL A 26 6.43 5.33 -18.32
C VAL A 26 7.70 6.18 -18.48
N ILE A 27 8.68 5.71 -19.25
CA ILE A 27 9.92 6.43 -19.54
C ILE A 27 9.61 7.75 -20.22
N LEU A 28 8.76 7.77 -21.25
CA LEU A 28 8.37 8.99 -21.95
C LEU A 28 7.74 10.02 -21.00
N ALA A 29 6.82 9.58 -20.15
CA ALA A 29 6.18 10.45 -19.17
C ALA A 29 7.17 10.97 -18.10
N VAL A 30 8.09 10.12 -17.63
CA VAL A 30 9.19 10.53 -16.72
C VAL A 30 10.11 11.53 -17.38
N THR A 31 10.52 11.31 -18.63
CA THR A 31 11.38 12.26 -19.37
C THR A 31 10.68 13.59 -19.59
N LEU A 32 9.37 13.58 -19.88
CA LEU A 32 8.58 14.80 -19.99
C LEU A 32 8.47 15.52 -18.64
N GLY A 33 8.27 14.78 -17.54
CA GLY A 33 8.24 15.33 -16.19
C GLY A 33 9.58 15.97 -15.79
N ILE A 34 10.70 15.34 -16.11
CA ILE A 34 12.05 15.92 -15.92
C ILE A 34 12.21 17.19 -16.78
N ALA A 35 11.82 17.16 -18.05
CA ALA A 35 11.92 18.31 -18.94
C ALA A 35 11.09 19.51 -18.43
N LEU A 36 9.87 19.25 -17.95
CA LEU A 36 9.01 20.26 -17.33
C LEU A 36 9.61 20.81 -16.03
N ALA A 37 10.20 19.95 -15.20
CA ALA A 37 10.89 20.37 -13.97
C ALA A 37 12.11 21.26 -14.26
N LEU A 38 12.91 20.90 -15.26
CA LEU A 38 14.04 21.72 -15.72
C LEU A 38 13.57 23.06 -16.27
N ALA A 39 12.52 23.05 -17.11
CA ALA A 39 11.91 24.27 -17.64
C ALA A 39 11.39 25.17 -16.51
N TYR A 40 10.66 24.61 -15.54
CA TYR A 40 10.18 25.35 -14.37
C TYR A 40 11.33 25.95 -13.56
N THR A 41 12.37 25.15 -13.26
CA THR A 41 13.54 25.63 -12.51
C THR A 41 14.30 26.73 -13.25
N SER A 42 14.28 26.73 -14.59
CA SER A 42 14.93 27.77 -15.40
C SER A 42 14.16 29.09 -15.49
N VAL A 43 12.84 29.06 -15.32
CA VAL A 43 11.96 30.24 -15.48
C VAL A 43 11.46 30.79 -14.14
N ALA A 44 11.40 29.98 -13.09
CA ALA A 44 10.92 30.40 -11.78
C ALA A 44 11.87 31.45 -11.15
N PRO A 45 11.32 32.48 -10.48
CA PRO A 45 12.10 33.54 -9.86
C PRO A 45 13.02 32.96 -8.77
N ARG A 46 14.28 33.40 -8.79
CA ARG A 46 15.29 32.97 -7.81
C ARG A 46 15.07 33.71 -6.49
N GLN A 47 15.23 33.00 -5.38
CA GLN A 47 15.29 33.59 -4.04
C GLN A 47 16.56 33.15 -3.35
N TYR A 48 17.19 34.07 -2.64
CA TYR A 48 18.40 33.90 -1.86
C TYR A 48 18.06 34.11 -0.39
N SER A 49 18.71 33.35 0.49
CA SER A 49 18.53 33.46 1.94
C SER A 49 19.87 33.71 2.61
N SER A 50 19.98 34.74 3.45
CA SER A 50 21.15 35.00 4.28
C SER A 50 20.75 34.99 5.74
N SER A 51 21.62 34.43 6.59
CA SER A 51 21.36 34.30 8.03
C SER A 51 22.40 35.04 8.84
N THR A 52 21.96 35.62 9.96
CA THR A 52 22.79 36.31 10.96
C THR A 52 22.35 35.87 12.35
N SER A 53 23.28 35.79 13.29
CA SER A 53 23.00 35.34 14.66
C SER A 53 23.27 36.47 15.64
N VAL A 54 22.31 36.76 16.50
CA VAL A 54 22.36 37.84 17.50
C VAL A 54 22.33 37.23 18.90
N LEU A 55 23.34 37.51 19.71
CA LEU A 55 23.35 37.21 21.14
C LEU A 55 22.60 38.31 21.88
N VAL A 56 21.55 37.92 22.60
CA VAL A 56 20.70 38.81 23.38
C VAL A 56 21.15 38.76 24.84
N THR A 57 21.71 39.85 25.34
CA THR A 57 22.13 39.98 26.74
C THR A 57 21.17 40.86 27.54
N ASP A 58 21.28 40.79 28.87
CA ASP A 58 20.60 41.72 29.76
C ASP A 58 21.13 43.14 29.46
N THR A 59 20.22 44.09 29.32
CA THR A 59 20.55 45.50 29.06
C THR A 59 21.14 46.20 30.28
N GLY A 60 21.14 45.54 31.45
CA GLY A 60 21.59 46.08 32.73
C GLY A 60 20.55 46.96 33.42
N VAL A 61 19.35 47.08 32.85
CA VAL A 61 18.26 47.94 33.30
C VAL A 61 17.06 47.07 33.65
N ALA A 62 16.66 47.06 34.93
CA ALA A 62 15.49 46.30 35.38
C ALA A 62 14.19 47.12 35.17
N PRO A 63 13.09 46.51 34.69
CA PRO A 63 11.80 47.18 34.62
C PRO A 63 11.35 47.66 36.00
N SER A 64 10.85 48.89 36.09
CA SER A 64 10.50 49.57 37.32
C SER A 64 9.46 48.76 38.12
N GLY A 65 9.87 48.15 39.25
CA GLY A 65 8.95 47.48 40.16
C GLY A 65 9.52 46.33 41.01
N ASP A 66 10.66 45.73 40.64
CA ASP A 66 11.14 44.52 41.33
C ASP A 66 12.68 44.44 41.38
N SER A 67 13.26 45.02 42.44
CA SER A 67 14.72 45.09 42.63
C SER A 67 15.36 43.78 43.10
N SER A 68 14.56 42.75 43.43
CA SER A 68 15.02 41.42 43.83
C SER A 68 15.33 40.47 42.67
N SER A 69 15.07 40.89 41.43
CA SER A 69 15.11 40.02 40.25
C SER A 69 16.13 40.51 39.22
N ARG A 70 17.40 40.76 39.60
CA ARG A 70 18.51 41.08 38.66
C ARG A 70 18.89 39.91 37.73
N ALA A 71 18.09 38.85 37.72
CA ALA A 71 18.18 37.72 36.81
C ALA A 71 16.78 37.47 36.22
N GLY A 72 16.24 38.46 35.52
CA GLY A 72 15.10 38.22 34.65
C GLY A 72 15.58 37.35 33.50
N THR A 73 15.25 36.06 33.49
CA THR A 73 15.46 35.20 32.31
C THR A 73 14.86 35.90 31.08
N ILE A 74 15.72 36.32 30.16
CA ILE A 74 15.32 36.91 28.88
C ILE A 74 14.46 35.88 28.16
N ASN A 75 13.23 36.25 27.85
CA ASN A 75 12.35 35.39 27.06
C ASN A 75 12.60 35.66 25.57
N LEU A 76 13.46 34.85 24.97
CA LEU A 76 13.87 35.02 23.58
C LEU A 76 12.73 34.84 22.57
N ASP A 77 11.65 34.16 22.93
CA ASP A 77 10.46 34.10 22.07
C ASP A 77 9.74 35.46 22.05
N THR A 78 9.73 36.17 23.18
CA THR A 78 9.22 37.55 23.24
C THR A 78 10.10 38.47 22.42
N GLU A 79 11.42 38.32 22.53
CA GLU A 79 12.39 39.09 21.74
C GLU A 79 12.28 38.79 20.24
N ALA A 80 12.10 37.54 19.84
CA ALA A 80 11.84 37.13 18.46
C ALA A 80 10.54 37.75 17.92
N GLN A 81 9.51 37.90 18.76
CA GLN A 81 8.26 38.54 18.37
C GLN A 81 8.42 40.06 18.25
N LEU A 82 9.19 40.68 19.16
CA LEU A 82 9.52 42.10 19.10
C LEU A 82 10.27 42.46 17.81
N MET A 83 11.18 41.60 17.31
CA MET A 83 11.84 41.78 16.01
C MET A 83 10.87 41.89 14.82
N THR A 84 9.65 41.37 14.94
CA THR A 84 8.60 41.49 13.92
C THR A 84 7.65 42.68 14.14
N SER A 85 7.92 43.51 15.16
CA SER A 85 7.15 44.72 15.47
C SER A 85 7.22 45.75 14.35
N THR A 86 6.21 46.63 14.31
CA THR A 86 6.12 47.67 13.27
C THR A 86 7.29 48.64 13.36
N GLU A 87 7.77 48.90 14.57
CA GLU A 87 8.89 49.78 14.89
C GLU A 87 10.19 49.26 14.27
N ILE A 88 10.54 48.00 14.52
CA ILE A 88 11.76 47.38 13.99
C ILE A 88 11.67 47.18 12.48
N VAL A 89 10.51 46.72 11.96
CA VAL A 89 10.31 46.56 10.52
C VAL A 89 10.42 47.90 9.79
N ARG A 90 9.90 49.00 10.36
CA ARG A 90 10.02 50.35 9.80
C ARG A 90 11.47 50.85 9.83
N ALA A 91 12.19 50.61 10.92
CA ALA A 91 13.61 50.96 11.02
C ALA A 91 14.46 50.20 10.00
N ALA A 92 14.25 48.89 9.87
CA ALA A 92 14.91 48.07 8.84
C ALA A 92 14.53 48.51 7.42
N ALA A 93 13.26 48.86 7.17
CA ALA A 93 12.81 49.40 5.89
C ALA A 93 13.55 50.69 5.50
N ALA A 94 13.75 51.60 6.46
CA ALA A 94 14.50 52.83 6.25
C ALA A 94 15.98 52.55 5.89
N THR A 95 16.63 51.60 6.56
CA THR A 95 18.01 51.18 6.25
C THR A 95 18.13 50.55 4.87
N LEU A 96 17.11 49.79 4.45
CA LEU A 96 17.08 49.10 3.16
C LEU A 96 16.62 49.98 1.99
N GLY A 97 16.13 51.20 2.25
CA GLY A 97 15.49 52.02 1.23
C GLY A 97 14.20 51.41 0.68
N TRP A 98 13.49 50.60 1.48
CA TRP A 98 12.28 49.89 1.08
C TRP A 98 11.10 50.84 0.92
N THR A 99 10.43 50.80 -0.23
CA THR A 99 9.29 51.67 -0.58
C THR A 99 7.94 50.93 -0.67
N GLY A 100 7.94 49.61 -0.48
CA GLY A 100 6.74 48.77 -0.49
C GLY A 100 5.99 48.74 0.85
N GLU A 101 5.00 47.85 0.96
CA GLU A 101 4.26 47.64 2.21
C GLU A 101 5.17 46.99 3.28
N LEU A 102 5.02 47.40 4.54
CA LEU A 102 5.83 46.85 5.66
C LEU A 102 5.51 45.38 5.92
N GLY A 103 4.27 44.95 5.66
CA GLY A 103 3.86 43.55 5.77
C GLY A 103 4.68 42.63 4.86
N ASP A 104 4.87 43.03 3.61
CA ASP A 104 5.68 42.28 2.62
C ASP A 104 7.15 42.17 3.03
N LEU A 105 7.69 43.20 3.69
CA LEU A 105 9.07 43.17 4.19
C LEU A 105 9.19 42.24 5.40
N SER A 106 8.23 42.31 6.33
CA SER A 106 8.20 41.42 7.50
C SER A 106 8.08 39.94 7.11
N ALA A 107 7.30 39.63 6.06
CA ALA A 107 7.11 38.27 5.57
C ALA A 107 8.38 37.63 4.99
N ARG A 108 9.39 38.43 4.66
CA ARG A 108 10.71 37.97 4.17
C ARG A 108 11.68 37.62 5.31
N LEU A 109 11.32 37.94 6.55
CA LEU A 109 12.13 37.67 7.73
C LEU A 109 11.66 36.37 8.41
N GLY A 110 12.58 35.42 8.57
CA GLY A 110 12.44 34.25 9.42
C GLY A 110 13.31 34.39 10.66
N ILE A 111 12.78 34.00 11.82
CA ILE A 111 13.49 34.05 13.10
C ILE A 111 13.38 32.68 13.75
N SER A 112 14.49 32.16 14.27
CA SER A 112 14.50 30.94 15.08
C SER A 112 15.29 31.14 16.36
N VAL A 113 14.81 30.52 17.43
CA VAL A 113 15.46 30.55 18.74
C VAL A 113 15.99 29.15 19.03
N PRO A 114 17.32 28.91 18.99
CA PRO A 114 17.88 27.63 19.34
C PRO A 114 17.62 27.30 20.83
N PRO A 115 17.28 26.04 21.18
CA PRO A 115 16.88 25.67 22.53
C PRO A 115 18.03 25.84 23.53
N ASN A 116 17.74 26.36 24.74
CA ASN A 116 18.71 26.60 25.81
C ASN A 116 19.87 27.54 25.40
N THR A 117 19.62 28.46 24.48
CA THR A 117 20.60 29.49 24.07
C THR A 117 20.04 30.87 24.33
N GLU A 118 20.88 31.92 24.35
CA GLU A 118 20.50 33.34 24.32
C GLU A 118 20.62 33.95 22.91
N ILE A 119 20.49 33.09 21.89
CA ILE A 119 20.79 33.42 20.50
C ILE A 119 19.49 33.53 19.70
N LEU A 120 19.41 34.55 18.86
CA LEU A 120 18.39 34.70 17.82
C LEU A 120 19.06 34.49 16.47
N ASP A 121 18.59 33.49 15.72
CA ASP A 121 19.00 33.25 14.34
C ASP A 121 17.98 33.90 13.42
N LEU A 122 18.40 34.94 12.71
CA LEU A 122 17.59 35.66 11.74
C LEU A 122 17.97 35.17 10.34
N THR A 123 16.99 34.90 9.49
CA THR A 123 17.16 34.57 8.08
C THR A 123 16.30 35.49 7.25
N PHE A 124 16.88 36.17 6.27
CA PHE A 124 16.15 37.06 5.39
C PHE A 124 16.16 36.55 3.95
N HIS A 125 15.00 36.59 3.29
CA HIS A 125 14.79 36.11 1.93
C HIS A 125 14.69 37.27 0.92
N GLY A 126 15.58 37.29 -0.07
CA GLY A 126 15.68 38.33 -1.08
C GLY A 126 15.73 37.78 -2.53
N PRO A 127 15.37 38.59 -3.54
CA PRO A 127 15.48 38.17 -4.95
C PRO A 127 16.93 38.13 -5.43
N THR A 128 17.85 38.82 -4.75
CA THR A 128 19.30 38.80 -4.98
C THR A 128 20.06 38.39 -3.71
N ALA A 129 21.32 37.98 -3.88
CA ALA A 129 22.19 37.60 -2.77
C ALA A 129 22.47 38.80 -1.85
N GLU A 130 22.62 39.98 -2.45
CA GLU A 130 22.86 41.26 -1.80
C GLU A 130 21.64 41.69 -0.99
N ASP A 131 20.42 41.58 -1.54
CA ASP A 131 19.19 41.88 -0.79
C ASP A 131 19.02 40.96 0.42
N ALA A 132 19.35 39.68 0.25
CA ALA A 132 19.27 38.70 1.33
C ALA A 132 20.21 39.07 2.48
N GLN A 133 21.47 39.38 2.15
CA GLN A 133 22.49 39.78 3.13
C GLN A 133 22.16 41.11 3.80
N ALA A 134 21.81 42.13 3.01
CA ALA A 134 21.49 43.46 3.50
C ALA A 134 20.27 43.43 4.42
N GLY A 135 19.22 42.68 4.07
CA GLY A 135 18.04 42.53 4.89
C GLY A 135 18.33 41.89 6.24
N ALA A 136 19.07 40.78 6.27
CA ALA A 136 19.46 40.13 7.52
C ALA A 136 20.27 41.08 8.43
N ALA A 137 21.23 41.81 7.86
CA ALA A 137 22.02 42.79 8.58
C ALA A 137 21.18 43.98 9.10
N ALA A 138 20.28 44.52 8.28
CA ALA A 138 19.42 45.65 8.63
C ALA A 138 18.47 45.31 9.78
N PHE A 139 17.84 44.12 9.76
CA PHE A 139 16.97 43.68 10.86
C PHE A 139 17.72 43.45 12.16
N ALA A 140 18.90 42.83 12.12
CA ALA A 140 19.73 42.66 13.31
C ALA A 140 20.18 44.00 13.90
N GLY A 141 20.57 44.95 13.05
CA GLY A 141 20.93 46.30 13.47
C GLY A 141 19.76 47.08 14.07
N ALA A 142 18.61 47.08 13.38
CA ALA A 142 17.39 47.75 13.85
C ALA A 142 16.93 47.24 15.22
N TYR A 143 16.98 45.93 15.44
CA TYR A 143 16.61 45.33 16.73
C TYR A 143 17.57 45.73 17.86
N LEU A 144 18.89 45.66 17.63
CA LEU A 144 19.86 46.03 18.66
C LEU A 144 19.77 47.52 19.01
N GLU A 145 19.49 48.37 18.03
CA GLU A 145 19.30 49.80 18.25
C GLU A 145 18.01 50.11 19.00
N ASP A 146 16.91 49.42 18.68
CA ASP A 146 15.64 49.55 19.40
C ASP A 146 15.79 49.16 20.88
N ARG A 147 16.47 48.04 21.17
CA ARG A 147 16.77 47.63 22.56
C ARG A 147 17.62 48.66 23.29
N ARG A 148 18.61 49.24 22.61
CA ARG A 148 19.47 50.29 23.19
C ARG A 148 18.64 51.52 23.54
N ALA A 149 17.84 51.99 22.60
CA ALA A 149 16.97 53.15 22.79
C ALA A 149 15.93 52.94 23.90
N ALA A 150 15.31 51.76 23.97
CA ALA A 150 14.34 51.44 25.02
C ALA A 150 14.97 51.39 26.42
N ALA A 151 16.17 50.81 26.54
CA ALA A 151 16.90 50.77 27.80
C ALA A 151 17.37 52.17 28.24
N GLU A 152 17.89 52.98 27.31
CA GLU A 152 18.27 54.39 27.58
C GLU A 152 17.06 55.23 28.01
N ALA A 153 15.90 55.06 27.36
CA ALA A 153 14.67 55.73 27.75
C ALA A 153 14.19 55.34 29.16
N THR A 154 14.38 54.07 29.55
CA THR A 154 14.03 53.59 30.90
C THR A 154 14.95 54.19 31.96
N VAL A 155 16.26 54.22 31.70
CA VAL A 155 17.23 54.87 32.60
C VAL A 155 16.90 56.35 32.78
N GLU A 156 16.55 57.05 31.70
CA GLU A 156 16.20 58.46 31.76
C GLU A 156 14.88 58.71 32.51
N SER A 157 13.88 57.85 32.32
CA SER A 157 12.63 57.89 33.07
C SER A 157 12.84 57.66 34.58
N ASP A 158 13.66 56.67 34.94
CA ASP A 158 13.99 56.38 36.34
C ASP A 158 14.80 57.53 36.97
N ARG A 159 15.72 58.13 36.21
CA ARG A 159 16.47 59.32 36.63
C ARG A 159 15.52 60.49 36.89
N ALA A 160 14.61 60.78 35.97
CA ALA A 160 13.62 61.85 36.14
C ALA A 160 12.71 61.59 37.36
N SER A 161 12.31 60.35 37.59
CA SER A 161 11.49 59.96 38.75
C SER A 161 12.23 60.15 40.08
N ILE A 162 13.51 59.75 40.15
CA ILE A 162 14.34 59.93 41.35
C ILE A 162 14.58 61.41 41.60
N GLN A 163 14.86 62.20 40.56
CA GLN A 163 15.05 63.64 40.71
C GLN A 163 13.80 64.32 41.29
N ALA A 164 12.62 63.97 40.79
CA ALA A 164 11.36 64.49 41.33
C ALA A 164 11.15 64.10 42.82
N GLN A 165 11.55 62.89 43.23
CA GLN A 165 11.48 62.47 44.63
C GLN A 165 12.49 63.22 45.51
N VAL A 166 13.69 63.47 45.00
CA VAL A 166 14.72 64.28 45.68
C VAL A 166 14.22 65.71 45.88
N ASP A 167 13.61 66.31 44.86
CA ASP A 167 13.07 67.67 44.95
C ASP A 167 11.92 67.78 45.97
N ASP A 168 10.99 66.82 46.00
CA ASP A 168 9.92 66.76 47.01
C ASP A 168 10.46 66.59 48.43
N LEU A 169 11.41 65.66 48.64
CA LEU A 169 11.99 65.43 49.95
C LEU A 169 12.83 66.62 50.44
N ASN A 170 13.55 67.31 49.55
CA ASN A 170 14.26 68.55 49.87
C ASN A 170 13.29 69.65 50.32
N GLY A 171 12.16 69.82 49.62
CA GLY A 171 11.11 70.77 50.02
C GLY A 171 10.53 70.47 51.40
N ARG A 172 10.27 69.20 51.70
CA ARG A 172 9.79 68.76 53.03
C ARG A 172 10.85 68.97 54.11
N LEU A 173 12.12 68.66 53.82
CA LEU A 173 13.22 68.85 54.75
C LEU A 173 13.39 70.33 55.09
N GLN A 174 13.30 71.22 54.10
CA GLN A 174 13.36 72.66 54.31
C GLN A 174 12.21 73.15 55.20
N ALA A 175 10.97 72.72 54.93
CA ALA A 175 9.83 73.09 55.77
C ALA A 175 9.98 72.63 57.24
N VAL A 176 10.50 71.42 57.48
CA VAL A 176 10.80 70.92 58.83
C VAL A 176 11.93 71.72 59.48
N THR A 177 12.95 72.11 58.70
CA THR A 177 14.09 72.90 59.20
C THR A 177 13.67 74.32 59.56
N ASP A 178 12.83 74.96 58.75
CA ASP A 178 12.26 76.28 59.02
C ASP A 178 11.39 76.24 60.29
N THR A 179 10.61 75.17 60.47
CA THR A 179 9.82 74.95 61.69
C THR A 179 10.74 74.78 62.91
N LEU A 180 11.80 73.97 62.82
CA LEU A 180 12.80 73.78 63.88
C LEU A 180 13.44 75.09 64.35
N ALA A 181 13.68 76.04 63.44
CA ALA A 181 14.26 77.34 63.77
C ALA A 181 13.35 78.24 64.63
N THR A 182 12.05 77.95 64.69
CA THR A 182 11.05 78.74 65.44
C THR A 182 10.64 78.11 66.78
N LEU A 183 11.07 76.88 67.06
CA LEU A 183 10.65 76.13 68.24
C LEU A 183 11.55 76.40 69.45
N PRO A 184 11.01 76.44 70.69
CA PRO A 184 11.82 76.57 71.90
C PRO A 184 12.71 75.35 72.14
N ASP A 185 13.95 75.62 72.59
CA ASP A 185 14.93 74.61 72.94
C ASP A 185 14.45 73.68 74.07
N GLY A 186 14.62 72.36 73.87
CA GLY A 186 14.22 71.31 74.82
C GLY A 186 12.73 70.92 74.76
N SER A 187 11.96 71.48 73.83
CA SER A 187 10.54 71.13 73.67
C SER A 187 10.34 69.75 73.02
N ALA A 188 9.26 69.05 73.39
CA ALA A 188 8.90 67.78 72.74
C ALA A 188 8.68 67.93 71.22
N ALA A 189 8.21 69.10 70.78
CA ALA A 189 8.05 69.43 69.36
C ALA A 189 9.39 69.56 68.62
N GLN A 190 10.44 70.09 69.27
CA GLN A 190 11.78 70.16 68.68
C GLN A 190 12.35 68.76 68.46
N ALA A 191 12.27 67.88 69.47
CA ALA A 191 12.75 66.50 69.36
C ALA A 191 12.03 65.70 68.25
N TYR A 192 10.72 65.88 68.12
CA TYR A 192 9.92 65.26 67.05
C TYR A 192 10.37 65.70 65.64
N ASN A 193 10.49 67.02 65.41
CA ASN A 193 10.90 67.54 64.11
C ASN A 193 12.36 67.18 63.77
N GLN A 194 13.24 67.08 64.77
CA GLN A 194 14.64 66.66 64.57
C GLN A 194 14.75 65.18 64.16
N ALA A 195 13.90 64.31 64.73
CA ALA A 195 13.77 62.93 64.27
C ALA A 195 13.23 62.85 62.84
N GLN A 196 12.26 63.70 62.48
CA GLN A 196 11.70 63.78 61.14
C GLN A 196 12.73 64.24 60.10
N ALA A 197 13.54 65.27 60.42
CA ALA A 197 14.62 65.73 59.57
C ALA A 197 15.68 64.64 59.34
N SER A 198 16.04 63.90 60.39
CA SER A 198 16.99 62.78 60.29
C SER A 198 16.46 61.64 59.41
N SER A 199 15.15 61.34 59.49
CA SER A 199 14.50 60.37 58.61
C SER A 199 14.51 60.83 57.15
N LEU A 200 14.17 62.09 56.87
CA LEU A 200 14.20 62.65 55.50
C LEU A 200 15.63 62.64 54.93
N ASN A 201 16.63 62.99 55.74
CA ASN A 201 18.03 62.97 55.33
C ASN A 201 18.54 61.55 55.00
N SER A 202 18.05 60.55 55.75
CA SER A 202 18.34 59.13 55.46
C SER A 202 17.69 58.67 54.15
N GLN A 203 16.46 59.13 53.86
CA GLN A 203 15.78 58.86 52.59
C GLN A 203 16.50 59.53 51.41
N LEU A 204 16.91 60.79 51.53
CA LEU A 204 17.71 61.50 50.52
C LEU A 204 19.04 60.79 50.23
N SER A 205 19.75 60.33 51.26
CA SER A 205 20.99 59.57 51.10
C SER A 205 20.75 58.25 50.34
N SER A 206 19.61 57.58 50.59
CA SER A 206 19.25 56.35 49.88
C SER A 206 18.92 56.59 48.40
N LEU A 207 18.24 57.71 48.08
CA LEU A 207 17.96 58.10 46.69
C LEU A 207 19.23 58.52 45.96
N GLY A 208 20.13 59.26 46.62
CA GLY A 208 21.44 59.61 46.07
C GLY A 208 22.29 58.38 45.73
N ALA A 209 22.28 57.36 46.59
CA ALA A 209 22.93 56.08 46.31
C ALA A 209 22.30 55.36 45.09
N ARG A 210 20.97 55.44 44.93
CA ARG A 210 20.26 54.87 43.78
C ARG A 210 20.55 55.64 42.48
N ALA A 211 20.66 56.97 42.53
CA ALA A 211 21.03 57.79 41.39
C ALA A 211 22.46 57.46 40.88
N ASN A 212 23.43 57.37 41.79
CA ASN A 212 24.80 56.98 41.46
C ASN A 212 24.88 55.56 40.87
N GLN A 213 23.97 54.66 41.26
CA GLN A 213 23.89 53.32 40.65
C GLN A 213 23.37 53.38 39.22
N LEU A 214 22.39 54.24 38.90
CA LEU A 214 21.90 54.43 37.54
C LEU A 214 22.96 55.02 36.61
N ASP A 215 23.75 55.98 37.10
CA ASP A 215 24.83 56.60 36.32
C ASP A 215 25.96 55.62 35.98
N ALA A 216 26.10 54.53 36.73
CA ALA A 216 27.09 53.48 36.48
C ALA A 216 26.60 52.40 35.48
N ILE A 217 25.33 52.41 35.07
CA ILE A 217 24.79 51.41 34.14
C ILE A 217 25.28 51.69 32.72
N THR A 218 25.99 50.72 32.13
CA THR A 218 26.32 50.73 30.70
C THR A 218 25.32 49.85 29.94
N VAL A 219 24.45 50.47 29.14
CA VAL A 219 23.43 49.77 28.36
C VAL A 219 24.09 48.87 27.32
N THR A 220 23.84 47.56 27.40
CA THR A 220 24.35 46.57 26.45
C THR A 220 23.20 45.82 25.77
N PRO A 221 22.80 46.20 24.53
CA PRO A 221 21.61 45.63 23.86
C PRO A 221 21.82 44.20 23.34
N GLY A 222 23.03 43.66 23.45
CA GLY A 222 23.45 42.42 22.79
C GLY A 222 24.46 42.68 21.68
N ARG A 223 24.80 41.63 20.92
CA ARG A 223 25.74 41.75 19.79
C ARG A 223 25.47 40.73 18.70
N VAL A 224 25.79 41.09 17.46
CA VAL A 224 25.86 40.13 16.35
C VAL A 224 27.07 39.21 16.56
N ILE A 225 26.83 37.91 16.67
CA ILE A 225 27.89 36.90 16.83
C ILE A 225 28.30 36.27 15.49
N THR A 226 27.37 36.17 14.54
CA THR A 226 27.64 35.71 13.17
C THR A 226 27.08 36.73 12.20
N GLN A 227 27.95 37.35 11.42
CA GLN A 227 27.55 38.37 10.43
C GLN A 227 26.79 37.72 9.27
N ALA A 228 25.86 38.48 8.67
CA ALA A 228 25.14 38.06 7.47
C ALA A 228 26.13 37.78 6.32
N SER A 229 26.17 36.54 5.84
CA SER A 229 27.06 36.12 4.74
C SER A 229 26.38 36.25 3.39
N LEU A 230 27.13 36.59 2.33
CA LEU A 230 26.62 36.63 0.96
C LEU A 230 26.34 35.20 0.44
N PRO A 231 25.09 34.83 0.11
CA PRO A 231 24.77 33.47 -0.32
C PRO A 231 25.35 33.17 -1.72
N ALA A 232 26.10 32.07 -1.84
CA ALA A 232 26.76 31.69 -3.11
C ALA A 232 25.80 31.12 -4.17
N ALA A 233 24.62 30.67 -3.77
CA ALA A 233 23.62 30.05 -4.64
C ALA A 233 22.19 30.40 -4.16
N PRO A 234 21.20 30.39 -5.06
CA PRO A 234 19.80 30.62 -4.68
C PRO A 234 19.28 29.47 -3.80
N SER A 235 18.51 29.82 -2.78
CA SER A 235 17.77 28.90 -1.90
C SER A 235 16.55 28.28 -2.60
N SER A 236 15.94 28.99 -3.55
CA SER A 236 14.87 28.47 -4.41
C SER A 236 14.97 29.05 -5.83
N PRO A 237 14.49 28.36 -6.87
CA PRO A 237 13.95 26.99 -6.87
C PRO A 237 15.03 25.91 -6.65
N ASP A 238 14.77 24.94 -5.78
CA ASP A 238 15.70 23.81 -5.58
C ASP A 238 15.60 22.84 -6.77
N LEU A 239 16.69 22.76 -7.54
CA LEU A 239 16.80 21.89 -8.72
C LEU A 239 16.57 20.42 -8.37
N ARG A 240 17.10 19.93 -7.24
CA ARG A 240 16.95 18.54 -6.84
C ARG A 240 15.49 18.24 -6.49
N LEU A 241 14.85 19.16 -5.77
CA LEU A 241 13.45 19.04 -5.39
C LEU A 241 12.54 19.00 -6.62
N ASN A 242 12.73 19.94 -7.54
CA ASN A 242 11.94 20.01 -8.77
C ASN A 242 12.17 18.81 -9.67
N LEU A 243 13.41 18.35 -9.82
CA LEU A 243 13.72 17.14 -10.59
C LEU A 243 13.03 15.91 -10.03
N VAL A 244 13.05 15.75 -8.72
CA VAL A 244 12.32 14.65 -8.06
C VAL A 244 10.83 14.78 -8.32
N ALA A 245 10.24 15.95 -8.09
CA ALA A 245 8.83 16.19 -8.38
C ALA A 245 8.47 15.86 -9.84
N GLY A 246 9.30 16.27 -10.79
CA GLY A 246 9.16 15.95 -12.22
C GLY A 246 9.20 14.45 -12.51
N VAL A 247 10.19 13.73 -11.96
CA VAL A 247 10.29 12.26 -12.09
C VAL A 247 9.03 11.59 -11.55
N LEU A 248 8.53 12.04 -10.40
CA LEU A 248 7.38 11.44 -9.72
C LEU A 248 6.07 11.68 -10.46
N VAL A 249 5.82 12.93 -10.87
CA VAL A 249 4.64 13.27 -11.68
C VAL A 249 4.67 12.49 -12.99
N GLY A 250 5.84 12.43 -13.65
CA GLY A 250 6.02 11.64 -14.85
C GLY A 250 5.83 10.13 -14.64
N LEU A 251 6.31 9.59 -13.52
CA LEU A 251 6.11 8.18 -13.16
C LEU A 251 4.62 7.88 -12.92
N LEU A 252 3.93 8.70 -12.11
CA LEU A 252 2.50 8.53 -11.82
C LEU A 252 1.67 8.60 -13.11
N LEU A 253 1.88 9.64 -13.93
CA LEU A 253 1.18 9.81 -15.19
C LEU A 253 1.50 8.66 -16.15
N GLY A 254 2.76 8.25 -16.21
CA GLY A 254 3.22 7.11 -17.00
C GLY A 254 2.56 5.80 -16.62
N VAL A 255 2.45 5.49 -15.32
CA VAL A 255 1.75 4.31 -14.82
C VAL A 255 0.25 4.40 -15.10
N ALA A 256 -0.37 5.57 -14.90
CA ALA A 256 -1.79 5.78 -15.19
C ALA A 256 -2.09 5.54 -16.68
N LEU A 257 -1.29 6.14 -17.58
CA LEU A 257 -1.39 5.93 -19.02
C LEU A 257 -1.11 4.49 -19.42
N ALA A 258 -0.14 3.82 -18.80
CA ALA A 258 0.15 2.41 -19.02
C ALA A 258 -1.05 1.51 -18.65
N VAL A 259 -1.70 1.78 -17.52
CA VAL A 259 -2.90 1.07 -17.07
C VAL A 259 -4.08 1.34 -18.00
N LEU A 260 -4.33 2.60 -18.37
CA LEU A 260 -5.40 2.96 -19.31
C LEU A 260 -5.19 2.26 -20.65
N ARG A 261 -3.98 2.34 -21.20
CA ARG A 261 -3.61 1.69 -22.45
C ARG A 261 -3.74 0.17 -22.39
N GLN A 262 -3.43 -0.46 -21.25
CA GLN A 262 -3.63 -1.90 -21.07
C GLN A 262 -5.11 -2.27 -20.97
N ARG A 263 -5.94 -1.48 -20.27
CA ARG A 263 -7.38 -1.71 -20.21
C ARG A 263 -8.07 -1.53 -21.56
N SER A 264 -7.50 -0.71 -22.43
CA SER A 264 -7.98 -0.50 -23.80
C SER A 264 -7.46 -1.54 -24.80
N ASP A 265 -6.68 -2.56 -24.39
CA ASP A 265 -6.23 -3.65 -25.29
C ASP A 265 -7.27 -4.79 -25.29
N PRO A 266 -8.07 -4.96 -26.35
CA PRO A 266 -9.17 -5.93 -26.35
C PRO A 266 -8.71 -7.38 -26.63
N TYR A 267 -7.44 -7.59 -26.97
CA TYR A 267 -6.93 -8.87 -27.45
C TYR A 267 -6.39 -9.76 -26.33
N VAL A 268 -6.60 -11.08 -26.45
CA VAL A 268 -5.99 -12.09 -25.59
C VAL A 268 -4.48 -12.14 -25.88
N ARG A 269 -3.63 -11.92 -24.87
CA ARG A 269 -2.17 -11.86 -25.03
C ARG A 269 -1.44 -13.06 -24.44
N ARG A 270 -2.04 -13.75 -23.48
CA ARG A 270 -1.51 -14.92 -22.79
C ARG A 270 -2.61 -15.95 -22.58
N SER A 271 -2.22 -17.20 -22.39
CA SER A 271 -3.11 -18.27 -21.97
C SER A 271 -3.86 -17.93 -20.69
N ASP A 272 -3.16 -17.39 -19.69
CA ASP A 272 -3.75 -16.88 -18.45
C ASP A 272 -4.88 -15.86 -18.64
N ASP A 273 -4.88 -15.09 -19.74
CA ASP A 273 -5.94 -14.11 -20.00
C ASP A 273 -7.28 -14.81 -20.28
N VAL A 274 -7.28 -16.04 -20.80
CA VAL A 274 -8.50 -16.79 -21.11
C VAL A 274 -9.21 -17.23 -19.83
N ASP A 275 -8.50 -17.85 -18.89
CA ASP A 275 -9.12 -18.24 -17.62
C ASP A 275 -9.50 -16.98 -16.79
N ARG A 276 -8.64 -15.95 -16.77
CA ARG A 276 -8.89 -14.74 -15.95
C ARG A 276 -9.99 -13.83 -16.48
N GLN A 277 -10.03 -13.56 -17.79
CA GLN A 277 -10.95 -12.59 -18.38
C GLN A 277 -12.25 -13.25 -18.83
N VAL A 278 -12.19 -14.50 -19.28
CA VAL A 278 -13.33 -15.20 -19.88
C VAL A 278 -13.91 -16.23 -18.91
N GLY A 279 -13.10 -16.85 -18.04
CA GLY A 279 -13.54 -17.90 -17.12
C GLY A 279 -13.70 -19.26 -17.80
N VAL A 280 -12.81 -19.57 -18.75
CA VAL A 280 -12.71 -20.88 -19.43
C VAL A 280 -11.36 -21.49 -19.08
N PRO A 281 -11.30 -22.73 -18.55
CA PRO A 281 -10.04 -23.34 -18.16
C PRO A 281 -9.14 -23.56 -19.38
N VAL A 282 -7.86 -23.26 -19.27
CA VAL A 282 -6.90 -23.52 -20.36
C VAL A 282 -6.44 -24.98 -20.28
N LEU A 283 -6.74 -25.76 -21.32
CA LEU A 283 -6.37 -27.18 -21.43
C LEU A 283 -4.94 -27.37 -21.95
N GLY A 284 -4.43 -26.39 -22.70
CA GLY A 284 -3.08 -26.41 -23.24
C GLY A 284 -2.67 -25.06 -23.84
N ASP A 285 -1.37 -24.77 -23.78
CA ASP A 285 -0.73 -23.62 -24.42
C ASP A 285 0.21 -24.15 -25.50
N LEU A 286 -0.13 -23.89 -26.77
CA LEU A 286 0.61 -24.38 -27.91
C LEU A 286 1.72 -23.38 -28.27
N PRO A 287 2.99 -23.86 -28.35
CA PRO A 287 4.14 -22.98 -28.57
C PRO A 287 4.07 -22.30 -29.94
N LYS A 288 4.80 -21.18 -30.05
CA LYS A 288 4.92 -20.42 -31.30
C LYS A 288 5.58 -21.29 -32.37
N THR A 289 4.89 -21.51 -33.48
CA THR A 289 5.49 -22.15 -34.66
C THR A 289 6.32 -21.10 -35.40
N ASP A 290 7.66 -21.25 -35.38
CA ASP A 290 8.60 -20.28 -35.95
C ASP A 290 8.79 -20.42 -37.47
N THR A 291 8.26 -21.49 -38.09
CA THR A 291 8.42 -21.78 -39.52
C THR A 291 7.07 -21.81 -40.25
N PRO A 292 6.79 -20.88 -41.16
CA PRO A 292 5.53 -20.83 -41.93
C PRO A 292 5.48 -21.82 -43.11
N GLU A 293 6.48 -22.68 -43.31
CA GLU A 293 6.71 -23.31 -44.63
C GLU A 293 6.07 -24.68 -44.83
N ARG A 294 5.51 -25.33 -43.80
CA ARG A 294 4.59 -26.48 -43.91
C ARG A 294 3.98 -26.77 -42.54
N VAL A 295 2.66 -26.82 -42.45
CA VAL A 295 1.96 -27.28 -41.25
C VAL A 295 1.98 -28.81 -41.34
N GLU A 296 2.79 -29.47 -40.52
CA GLU A 296 2.89 -30.93 -40.45
C GLU A 296 2.22 -31.45 -39.17
N LEU A 297 1.75 -32.70 -39.19
CA LEU A 297 1.31 -33.39 -37.99
C LEU A 297 2.46 -33.49 -36.97
N ALA A 298 2.21 -33.05 -35.74
CA ALA A 298 3.19 -33.13 -34.67
C ALA A 298 3.55 -34.59 -34.39
N THR A 299 4.84 -34.92 -34.43
CA THR A 299 5.33 -36.27 -34.11
C THR A 299 5.21 -36.54 -32.61
N ALA A 300 4.98 -37.80 -32.21
CA ALA A 300 4.73 -38.17 -30.79
C ALA A 300 5.84 -37.71 -29.83
N TRP A 301 7.09 -37.67 -30.30
CA TRP A 301 8.28 -37.32 -29.51
C TRP A 301 8.66 -35.83 -29.58
N SER A 302 8.01 -35.04 -30.43
CA SER A 302 8.24 -33.60 -30.52
C SER A 302 7.77 -32.86 -29.26
N ALA A 303 8.26 -31.64 -29.05
CA ALA A 303 7.77 -30.77 -27.98
C ALA A 303 6.27 -30.48 -28.13
N GLU A 304 5.82 -30.28 -29.37
CA GLU A 304 4.41 -30.03 -29.71
C GLU A 304 3.54 -31.28 -29.52
N GLY A 305 4.02 -32.46 -29.94
CA GLY A 305 3.33 -33.74 -29.74
C GLY A 305 3.13 -34.11 -28.27
N ARG A 306 4.11 -33.79 -27.40
CA ARG A 306 3.93 -33.92 -25.94
C ARG A 306 2.85 -32.98 -25.40
N THR A 307 2.70 -31.79 -25.96
CA THR A 307 1.63 -30.86 -25.58
C THR A 307 0.26 -31.40 -25.99
N TYR A 308 0.12 -31.96 -27.19
CA TYR A 308 -1.11 -32.63 -27.61
C TYR A 308 -1.41 -33.91 -26.81
N ALA A 309 -0.40 -34.67 -26.37
CA ALA A 309 -0.58 -35.80 -25.46
C ALA A 309 -1.11 -35.37 -24.07
N ARG A 310 -0.69 -34.21 -23.56
CA ARG A 310 -1.25 -33.61 -22.34
C ARG A 310 -2.68 -33.12 -22.56
N LEU A 311 -2.95 -32.47 -23.70
CA LEU A 311 -4.29 -32.04 -24.09
C LEU A 311 -5.25 -33.24 -24.15
N ARG A 312 -4.83 -34.34 -24.79
CA ARG A 312 -5.56 -35.61 -24.82
C ARG A 312 -5.94 -36.10 -23.42
N ASN A 313 -4.98 -36.12 -22.49
CA ASN A 313 -5.26 -36.54 -21.11
C ASN A 313 -6.24 -35.61 -20.40
N ALA A 314 -6.14 -34.30 -20.64
CA ALA A 314 -7.07 -33.31 -20.09
C ALA A 314 -8.49 -33.49 -20.64
N VAL A 315 -8.63 -33.79 -21.94
CA VAL A 315 -9.90 -34.12 -22.59
C VAL A 315 -10.49 -35.40 -22.01
N ALA A 316 -9.70 -36.47 -21.92
CA ALA A 316 -10.14 -37.75 -21.35
C ALA A 316 -10.60 -37.63 -19.89
N ALA A 317 -9.97 -36.75 -19.09
CA ALA A 317 -10.36 -36.50 -17.72
C ALA A 317 -11.61 -35.61 -17.58
N GLY A 318 -11.90 -34.77 -18.57
CA GLY A 318 -13.01 -33.81 -18.53
C GLY A 318 -14.30 -34.32 -19.18
N MET A 319 -14.22 -35.32 -20.05
CA MET A 319 -15.39 -35.92 -20.71
C MET A 319 -16.02 -37.02 -19.84
N ALA A 320 -17.34 -37.16 -19.88
CA ALA A 320 -18.03 -38.28 -19.23
C ALA A 320 -17.77 -39.58 -20.00
N GLU A 321 -17.83 -40.75 -19.33
CA GLU A 321 -17.52 -42.06 -19.93
C GLU A 321 -18.32 -42.39 -21.21
N ARG A 322 -19.50 -41.78 -21.38
CA ARG A 322 -20.38 -41.98 -22.54
C ARG A 322 -20.29 -40.88 -23.60
N SER A 323 -19.53 -39.81 -23.33
CA SER A 323 -19.38 -38.70 -24.26
C SER A 323 -18.41 -39.06 -25.38
N ARG A 324 -18.83 -38.87 -26.62
CA ARG A 324 -18.10 -39.32 -27.82
C ARG A 324 -17.93 -38.23 -28.87
N VAL A 325 -18.72 -37.16 -28.84
CA VAL A 325 -18.70 -36.10 -29.85
C VAL A 325 -18.03 -34.84 -29.29
N LEU A 326 -16.90 -34.44 -29.90
CA LEU A 326 -16.03 -33.36 -29.44
C LEU A 326 -15.69 -32.36 -30.56
N PRO A 327 -16.48 -31.29 -30.74
CA PRO A 327 -16.11 -30.17 -31.58
C PRO A 327 -14.92 -29.38 -31.03
N VAL A 328 -13.98 -29.07 -31.92
CA VAL A 328 -12.88 -28.13 -31.73
C VAL A 328 -13.23 -26.89 -32.54
N ALA A 329 -13.62 -25.81 -31.84
CA ALA A 329 -14.11 -24.59 -32.45
C ALA A 329 -13.10 -23.45 -32.27
N GLY A 330 -12.64 -22.88 -33.37
CA GLY A 330 -11.82 -21.66 -33.35
C GLY A 330 -12.66 -20.46 -32.94
N VAL A 331 -12.14 -19.56 -32.11
CA VAL A 331 -12.82 -18.28 -31.86
C VAL A 331 -12.57 -17.30 -33.00
N SER A 332 -11.38 -17.33 -33.58
CA SER A 332 -11.02 -16.46 -34.72
C SER A 332 -10.29 -17.22 -35.85
N GLY A 333 -10.04 -18.52 -35.66
CA GLY A 333 -9.26 -19.38 -36.55
C GLY A 333 -8.59 -20.55 -35.81
N ALA A 334 -7.67 -21.23 -36.50
CA ALA A 334 -6.79 -22.29 -35.97
C ALA A 334 -7.45 -23.56 -35.40
N ALA A 335 -8.73 -23.82 -35.72
CA ALA A 335 -9.41 -25.05 -35.31
C ALA A 335 -8.77 -26.31 -35.92
N GLY A 336 -8.48 -26.29 -37.23
CA GLY A 336 -7.99 -27.45 -37.98
C GLY A 336 -6.68 -28.06 -37.47
N PRO A 337 -5.58 -27.29 -37.27
CA PRO A 337 -4.33 -27.86 -36.77
C PRO A 337 -4.49 -28.46 -35.38
N VAL A 338 -5.32 -27.86 -34.52
CA VAL A 338 -5.60 -28.38 -33.18
C VAL A 338 -6.44 -29.64 -33.25
N ALA A 339 -7.49 -29.67 -34.08
CA ALA A 339 -8.38 -30.82 -34.26
C ALA A 339 -7.62 -32.03 -34.82
N ALA A 340 -6.82 -31.83 -35.87
CA ALA A 340 -6.03 -32.89 -36.50
C ALA A 340 -4.97 -33.47 -35.56
N ASN A 341 -4.21 -32.63 -34.85
CA ASN A 341 -3.20 -33.11 -33.91
C ASN A 341 -3.80 -33.74 -32.65
N LEU A 342 -4.95 -33.27 -32.18
CA LEU A 342 -5.70 -33.92 -31.10
C LEU A 342 -6.21 -35.30 -31.53
N ALA A 343 -6.79 -35.41 -32.72
CA ALA A 343 -7.23 -36.68 -33.29
C ALA A 343 -6.06 -37.67 -33.43
N ALA A 344 -4.91 -37.22 -33.95
CA ALA A 344 -3.70 -38.04 -34.04
C ALA A 344 -3.18 -38.46 -32.64
N ALA A 345 -3.24 -37.58 -31.63
CA ALA A 345 -2.82 -37.92 -30.28
C ALA A 345 -3.75 -38.94 -29.59
N LEU A 346 -5.06 -38.85 -29.83
CA LEU A 346 -6.06 -39.84 -29.41
C LEU A 346 -5.83 -41.18 -30.13
N GLY A 347 -5.64 -41.16 -31.46
CA GLY A 347 -5.38 -42.34 -32.27
C GLY A 347 -4.11 -43.10 -31.87
N ARG A 348 -3.00 -42.38 -31.65
CA ARG A 348 -1.73 -42.97 -31.16
C ARG A 348 -1.86 -43.56 -29.74
N ALA A 349 -2.90 -43.20 -29.00
CA ALA A 349 -3.22 -43.81 -27.71
C ALA A 349 -3.92 -45.17 -27.85
N GLY A 350 -4.27 -45.57 -29.07
CA GLY A 350 -5.08 -46.75 -29.36
C GLY A 350 -6.60 -46.49 -29.36
N GLU A 351 -7.05 -45.23 -29.34
CA GLU A 351 -8.47 -44.93 -29.52
C GLU A 351 -8.83 -44.91 -31.01
N ASP A 352 -9.96 -45.51 -31.38
CA ASP A 352 -10.54 -45.31 -32.70
C ASP A 352 -11.14 -43.90 -32.80
N VAL A 353 -10.69 -43.09 -33.75
CA VAL A 353 -11.11 -41.70 -33.89
C VAL A 353 -11.62 -41.43 -35.30
N VAL A 354 -12.77 -40.75 -35.40
CA VAL A 354 -13.24 -40.16 -36.65
C VAL A 354 -13.09 -38.65 -36.56
N LEU A 355 -12.29 -38.06 -37.43
CA LEU A 355 -12.17 -36.61 -37.59
C LEU A 355 -13.10 -36.16 -38.72
N VAL A 356 -14.06 -35.30 -38.39
CA VAL A 356 -15.00 -34.70 -39.35
C VAL A 356 -14.57 -33.27 -39.64
N CYS A 357 -14.25 -32.96 -40.89
CA CYS A 357 -13.83 -31.63 -41.33
C CYS A 357 -15.05 -30.72 -41.57
N GLY A 358 -15.65 -30.21 -40.49
CA GLY A 358 -16.88 -29.42 -40.53
C GLY A 358 -16.71 -27.95 -40.99
N ASP A 359 -15.48 -27.43 -41.06
CA ASP A 359 -15.18 -26.16 -41.74
C ASP A 359 -14.98 -26.41 -43.24
N VAL A 360 -16.08 -26.57 -43.97
CA VAL A 360 -16.05 -27.05 -45.37
C VAL A 360 -15.35 -26.08 -46.34
N HIS A 361 -15.24 -24.80 -45.99
CA HIS A 361 -14.61 -23.80 -46.84
C HIS A 361 -13.13 -23.59 -46.50
N ALA A 362 -12.74 -23.70 -45.22
CA ALA A 362 -11.40 -23.38 -44.75
C ALA A 362 -10.73 -24.51 -43.94
N SER A 363 -11.20 -25.76 -44.09
CA SER A 363 -10.60 -26.94 -43.44
C SER A 363 -9.11 -27.00 -43.68
N THR A 364 -8.37 -26.76 -42.60
CA THR A 364 -6.90 -26.86 -42.58
C THR A 364 -6.47 -28.24 -42.07
N ALA A 365 -7.38 -29.00 -41.45
CA ALA A 365 -7.11 -30.38 -41.04
C ALA A 365 -6.89 -31.30 -42.25
N THR A 366 -7.70 -31.18 -43.31
CA THR A 366 -7.56 -32.02 -44.52
C THR A 366 -6.18 -31.85 -45.16
N GLN A 367 -5.69 -30.60 -45.22
CA GLN A 367 -4.36 -30.27 -45.75
C GLN A 367 -3.23 -30.81 -44.86
N LEU A 368 -3.40 -30.74 -43.53
CA LEU A 368 -2.40 -31.22 -42.58
C LEU A 368 -2.22 -32.74 -42.62
N LEU A 369 -3.30 -33.44 -42.93
CA LEU A 369 -3.42 -34.89 -42.89
C LEU A 369 -3.10 -35.55 -44.23
N ASP A 370 -2.80 -34.76 -45.26
CA ASP A 370 -2.63 -35.19 -46.66
C ASP A 370 -3.77 -36.13 -47.10
N ALA A 371 -4.99 -35.82 -46.67
CA ALA A 371 -6.15 -36.65 -46.95
C ALA A 371 -6.51 -36.54 -48.44
N PRO A 372 -6.79 -37.67 -49.12
CA PRO A 372 -7.05 -37.67 -50.56
C PRO A 372 -8.30 -36.85 -50.90
N ASP A 373 -8.22 -36.12 -52.01
CA ASP A 373 -9.38 -35.44 -52.61
C ASP A 373 -10.36 -36.49 -53.16
N GLY A 374 -11.63 -36.41 -52.75
CA GLY A 374 -12.64 -37.42 -53.10
C GLY A 374 -13.99 -37.19 -52.40
N ALA A 375 -14.83 -38.23 -52.38
CA ALA A 375 -16.12 -38.20 -51.72
C ALA A 375 -15.98 -37.97 -50.20
N GLY A 376 -16.80 -37.07 -49.64
CA GLY A 376 -16.72 -36.66 -48.24
C GLY A 376 -18.08 -36.21 -47.70
N LEU A 377 -18.08 -35.18 -46.86
CA LEU A 377 -19.28 -34.61 -46.24
C LEU A 377 -20.38 -34.29 -47.26
N SER A 378 -20.07 -33.67 -48.41
CA SER A 378 -21.08 -33.39 -49.44
C SER A 378 -21.80 -34.63 -49.95
N GLU A 379 -21.05 -35.68 -50.31
CA GLU A 379 -21.60 -36.89 -50.93
C GLU A 379 -22.33 -37.77 -49.91
N VAL A 380 -21.80 -37.87 -48.69
CA VAL A 380 -22.44 -38.62 -47.59
C VAL A 380 -23.74 -37.95 -47.16
N LEU A 381 -23.75 -36.62 -46.98
CA LEU A 381 -24.96 -35.90 -46.58
C LEU A 381 -26.01 -35.87 -47.70
N ALA A 382 -25.59 -35.91 -48.96
CA ALA A 382 -26.49 -36.03 -50.11
C ALA A 382 -27.00 -37.46 -50.35
N GLY A 383 -26.49 -38.45 -49.62
CA GLY A 383 -26.80 -39.87 -49.83
C GLY A 383 -26.23 -40.45 -51.14
N ALA A 384 -25.29 -39.75 -51.77
CA ALA A 384 -24.64 -40.14 -53.01
C ALA A 384 -23.50 -41.17 -52.79
N GLU A 385 -22.93 -41.21 -51.58
CA GLU A 385 -21.88 -42.13 -51.18
C GLU A 385 -22.19 -42.74 -49.79
N GLN A 386 -21.79 -43.99 -49.57
CA GLN A 386 -21.89 -44.59 -48.22
C GLN A 386 -20.80 -44.02 -47.30
N LEU A 387 -21.15 -43.79 -46.02
CA LEU A 387 -20.24 -43.22 -45.03
C LEU A 387 -18.90 -43.99 -44.91
N ASP A 388 -18.91 -45.33 -44.97
CA ASP A 388 -17.68 -46.12 -44.85
C ASP A 388 -16.75 -45.97 -46.07
N ALA A 389 -17.29 -45.70 -47.26
CA ALA A 389 -16.50 -45.45 -48.46
C ALA A 389 -15.86 -44.05 -48.46
N ALA A 390 -16.49 -43.09 -47.78
CA ALA A 390 -15.99 -41.72 -47.64
C ALA A 390 -15.00 -41.52 -46.46
N LEU A 391 -14.81 -42.52 -45.61
CA LEU A 391 -13.90 -42.47 -44.46
C LEU A 391 -12.49 -42.91 -44.86
N HIS A 392 -11.54 -41.98 -44.83
CA HIS A 392 -10.16 -42.24 -45.24
C HIS A 392 -9.26 -42.48 -44.02
N SER A 393 -8.55 -43.61 -43.97
CA SER A 393 -7.61 -43.90 -42.88
C SER A 393 -6.29 -43.17 -43.07
N LEU A 394 -5.73 -42.65 -41.98
CA LEU A 394 -4.44 -41.96 -41.99
C LEU A 394 -3.27 -42.95 -42.08
N PRO A 395 -2.30 -42.76 -43.02
CA PRO A 395 -1.18 -43.69 -43.20
C PRO A 395 -0.33 -43.89 -41.93
N ASP A 396 -0.06 -42.79 -41.21
CA ASP A 396 0.81 -42.80 -40.02
C ASP A 396 0.07 -43.17 -38.72
N VAL A 397 -1.27 -43.09 -38.70
CA VAL A 397 -2.10 -43.36 -37.52
C VAL A 397 -3.40 -44.04 -37.98
N PRO A 398 -3.39 -45.36 -38.26
CA PRO A 398 -4.51 -46.06 -38.89
C PRO A 398 -5.79 -46.11 -38.05
N THR A 399 -5.70 -45.84 -36.75
CA THR A 399 -6.85 -45.71 -35.84
C THR A 399 -7.62 -44.40 -36.03
N VAL A 400 -7.10 -43.45 -36.83
CA VAL A 400 -7.77 -42.19 -37.17
C VAL A 400 -8.29 -42.27 -38.60
N ARG A 401 -9.60 -42.07 -38.75
CA ARG A 401 -10.28 -41.94 -40.03
C ARG A 401 -10.76 -40.50 -40.22
N VAL A 402 -10.65 -39.98 -41.43
CA VAL A 402 -10.98 -38.59 -41.75
C VAL A 402 -12.15 -38.57 -42.73
N LEU A 403 -13.16 -37.75 -42.42
CA LEU A 403 -14.23 -37.38 -43.33
C LEU A 403 -14.00 -35.94 -43.78
N GLY A 404 -13.46 -35.80 -44.99
CA GLY A 404 -13.19 -34.50 -45.62
C GLY A 404 -14.46 -33.76 -46.03
N PRO A 405 -14.35 -32.51 -46.51
CA PRO A 405 -15.50 -31.70 -46.93
C PRO A 405 -16.24 -32.27 -48.17
N GLY A 406 -15.56 -33.09 -48.97
CA GLY A 406 -16.08 -33.64 -50.22
C GLY A 406 -15.89 -32.71 -51.43
N THR A 407 -16.41 -33.10 -52.60
CA THR A 407 -16.14 -32.39 -53.86
C THR A 407 -16.93 -31.08 -54.01
N ASN A 408 -18.15 -31.02 -53.44
CA ASN A 408 -19.03 -29.85 -53.53
C ASN A 408 -19.22 -29.17 -52.17
N ARG A 409 -18.31 -28.24 -51.84
CA ARG A 409 -18.25 -27.56 -50.54
C ARG A 409 -19.49 -26.72 -50.23
N ASP A 410 -20.07 -26.05 -51.22
CA ASP A 410 -21.26 -25.23 -51.03
C ASP A 410 -22.48 -26.09 -50.69
N GLN A 411 -22.59 -27.26 -51.34
CA GLN A 411 -23.62 -28.24 -51.04
C GLN A 411 -23.42 -28.86 -49.65
N ALA A 412 -22.17 -29.17 -49.25
CA ALA A 412 -21.87 -29.63 -47.89
C ALA A 412 -22.29 -28.60 -46.83
N ALA A 413 -21.98 -27.32 -47.02
CA ALA A 413 -22.36 -26.23 -46.11
C ALA A 413 -23.89 -26.14 -45.94
N ALA A 414 -24.64 -26.18 -47.05
CA ALA A 414 -26.10 -26.12 -47.02
C ALA A 414 -26.71 -27.33 -46.30
N LEU A 415 -26.19 -28.54 -46.54
CA LEU A 415 -26.71 -29.77 -45.93
C LEU A 415 -26.37 -29.87 -44.44
N LEU A 416 -25.21 -29.34 -44.01
CA LEU A 416 -24.82 -29.27 -42.60
C LEU A 416 -25.79 -28.45 -41.74
N GLN A 417 -26.47 -27.46 -42.33
CA GLN A 417 -27.46 -26.62 -41.64
C GLN A 417 -28.85 -27.26 -41.54
N THR A 418 -29.05 -28.45 -42.10
CA THR A 418 -30.34 -29.18 -42.08
C THR A 418 -30.28 -30.40 -41.13
N ALA A 419 -31.36 -31.21 -41.09
CA ALA A 419 -31.39 -32.44 -40.29
C ALA A 419 -30.30 -33.48 -40.67
N GLY A 420 -29.64 -33.31 -41.82
CA GLY A 420 -28.58 -34.20 -42.30
C GLY A 420 -27.39 -34.35 -41.34
N PHE A 421 -26.99 -33.28 -40.63
CA PHE A 421 -25.87 -33.36 -39.71
C PHE A 421 -26.15 -34.27 -38.50
N LYS A 422 -27.35 -34.19 -37.92
CA LYS A 422 -27.74 -35.07 -36.82
C LYS A 422 -27.77 -36.53 -37.28
N THR A 423 -28.30 -36.81 -38.47
CA THR A 423 -28.29 -38.15 -39.06
C THR A 423 -26.87 -38.68 -39.26
N LEU A 424 -25.94 -37.83 -39.71
CA LEU A 424 -24.52 -38.19 -39.82
C LEU A 424 -23.90 -38.53 -38.47
N VAL A 425 -24.13 -37.70 -37.45
CA VAL A 425 -23.62 -37.95 -36.09
C VAL A 425 -24.23 -39.24 -35.52
N ASP A 426 -25.53 -39.46 -35.68
CA ASP A 426 -26.22 -40.68 -35.23
C ASP A 426 -25.61 -41.93 -35.92
N ALA A 427 -25.36 -41.87 -37.23
CA ALA A 427 -24.69 -42.95 -37.97
C ALA A 427 -23.23 -43.18 -37.51
N LEU A 428 -22.48 -42.12 -37.19
CA LEU A 428 -21.13 -42.25 -36.64
C LEU A 428 -21.14 -42.84 -35.21
N LEU A 429 -22.19 -42.57 -34.43
CA LEU A 429 -22.36 -43.11 -33.08
C LEU A 429 -22.70 -44.61 -33.08
N GLU A 430 -23.24 -45.17 -34.15
CA GLU A 430 -23.43 -46.63 -34.28
C GLU A 430 -22.09 -47.41 -34.34
N ARG A 431 -20.99 -46.74 -34.70
CA ARG A 431 -19.64 -47.33 -34.74
C ARG A 431 -18.96 -47.14 -33.38
N PRO A 432 -18.01 -48.00 -32.95
CA PRO A 432 -17.16 -47.71 -31.81
C PRO A 432 -16.13 -46.62 -32.16
N GLY A 433 -15.85 -45.71 -31.22
CA GLY A 433 -14.80 -44.69 -31.37
C GLY A 433 -15.21 -43.27 -30.97
N ARG A 434 -14.26 -42.34 -30.92
CA ARG A 434 -14.47 -40.92 -30.60
C ARG A 434 -14.61 -40.10 -31.88
N ILE A 435 -15.50 -39.13 -31.88
CA ILE A 435 -15.78 -38.25 -33.00
C ILE A 435 -15.22 -36.86 -32.67
N VAL A 436 -14.20 -36.42 -33.40
CA VAL A 436 -13.64 -35.06 -33.31
C VAL A 436 -14.15 -34.27 -34.50
N ILE A 437 -14.70 -33.08 -34.27
CA ILE A 437 -15.24 -32.25 -35.36
C ILE A 437 -14.42 -30.95 -35.43
N GLU A 438 -13.81 -30.67 -36.58
CA GLU A 438 -13.29 -29.33 -36.87
C GLU A 438 -14.48 -28.42 -37.13
N ALA A 439 -14.73 -27.45 -36.25
CA ALA A 439 -15.79 -26.47 -36.44
C ALA A 439 -15.24 -25.15 -36.99
N PRO A 440 -16.00 -24.46 -37.87
CA PRO A 440 -15.61 -23.15 -38.36
C PRO A 440 -15.56 -22.13 -37.19
N PRO A 441 -14.95 -20.95 -37.40
CA PRO A 441 -14.82 -19.96 -36.35
C PRO A 441 -16.18 -19.55 -35.76
N THR A 442 -16.30 -19.49 -34.43
CA THR A 442 -17.56 -19.11 -33.76
C THR A 442 -18.00 -17.68 -34.08
N THR A 443 -17.06 -16.81 -34.46
CA THR A 443 -17.38 -15.46 -34.96
C THR A 443 -18.10 -15.45 -36.31
N SER A 444 -18.13 -16.57 -37.04
CA SER A 444 -18.74 -16.71 -38.36
C SER A 444 -20.21 -17.14 -38.32
N GLY A 445 -20.83 -17.18 -37.13
CA GLY A 445 -22.26 -16.87 -36.97
C GLY A 445 -23.28 -18.03 -36.90
N ALA A 446 -23.22 -19.04 -37.76
CA ALA A 446 -24.29 -20.06 -37.83
C ALA A 446 -23.78 -21.52 -37.78
N ASP A 447 -22.77 -21.87 -38.58
CA ASP A 447 -22.36 -23.28 -38.75
C ASP A 447 -21.77 -23.90 -37.48
N ALA A 448 -20.97 -23.14 -36.73
CA ALA A 448 -20.37 -23.61 -35.49
C ALA A 448 -21.41 -23.93 -34.39
N GLN A 449 -22.56 -23.25 -34.40
CA GLN A 449 -23.65 -23.48 -33.43
C GLN A 449 -24.44 -24.75 -33.76
N THR A 450 -24.72 -24.98 -35.04
CA THR A 450 -25.39 -26.19 -35.52
C THR A 450 -24.59 -27.44 -35.20
N LEU A 451 -23.27 -27.40 -35.41
CA LEU A 451 -22.37 -28.50 -35.07
C LEU A 451 -22.32 -28.77 -33.55
N ALA A 452 -22.41 -27.71 -32.73
CA ALA A 452 -22.37 -27.83 -31.28
C ALA A 452 -23.63 -28.47 -30.68
N GLY A 453 -24.81 -28.24 -31.28
CA GLY A 453 -26.09 -28.74 -30.75
C GLY A 453 -26.23 -30.27 -30.68
N SER A 454 -25.39 -31.01 -31.42
CA SER A 454 -25.34 -32.48 -31.39
C SER A 454 -24.09 -33.02 -30.68
N ALA A 455 -23.35 -32.16 -29.97
CA ALA A 455 -22.08 -32.50 -29.32
C ALA A 455 -22.20 -32.63 -27.80
N ASP A 456 -21.35 -33.48 -27.22
CA ASP A 456 -21.32 -33.71 -25.77
C ASP A 456 -20.55 -32.62 -25.03
N ALA A 457 -19.48 -32.10 -25.64
CA ALA A 457 -18.65 -31.04 -25.07
C ALA A 457 -17.79 -30.37 -26.16
N ALA A 458 -17.41 -29.11 -25.98
CA ALA A 458 -16.62 -28.34 -26.95
C ALA A 458 -15.29 -27.85 -26.40
N ILE A 459 -14.27 -27.76 -27.27
CA ILE A 459 -12.99 -27.09 -27.00
C ILE A 459 -12.93 -25.80 -27.81
N LEU A 460 -12.59 -24.68 -27.15
CA LEU A 460 -12.37 -23.40 -27.81
C LEU A 460 -10.89 -23.22 -28.18
N VAL A 461 -10.58 -22.85 -29.41
CA VAL A 461 -9.22 -22.47 -29.82
C VAL A 461 -9.09 -20.96 -29.84
N VAL A 462 -8.14 -20.42 -29.07
CA VAL A 462 -7.92 -18.99 -28.88
C VAL A 462 -6.55 -18.58 -29.40
N GLU A 463 -6.51 -17.78 -30.45
CA GLU A 463 -5.27 -17.24 -31.00
C GLU A 463 -4.84 -16.00 -30.21
N THR A 464 -3.65 -16.05 -29.59
CA THR A 464 -3.06 -14.85 -28.98
C THR A 464 -2.82 -13.77 -30.02
N ASN A 465 -2.94 -12.50 -29.67
CA ASN A 465 -2.77 -11.33 -30.55
C ASN A 465 -3.82 -11.17 -31.68
N ARG A 466 -4.71 -12.14 -31.90
CA ARG A 466 -5.80 -12.08 -32.91
C ARG A 466 -7.19 -12.11 -32.28
N THR A 467 -7.41 -12.99 -31.31
CA THR A 467 -8.72 -13.14 -30.68
C THR A 467 -8.96 -12.07 -29.61
N ARG A 468 -10.14 -11.46 -29.62
CA ARG A 468 -10.59 -10.53 -28.57
C ARG A 468 -11.25 -11.29 -27.42
N ALA A 469 -11.04 -10.85 -26.19
CA ALA A 469 -11.62 -11.51 -25.01
C ALA A 469 -13.15 -11.59 -25.09
N GLN A 470 -13.79 -10.54 -25.60
CA GLN A 470 -15.23 -10.51 -25.81
C GLN A 470 -15.70 -11.60 -26.78
N HIS A 471 -14.98 -11.86 -27.88
CA HIS A 471 -15.36 -12.92 -28.81
C HIS A 471 -15.29 -14.31 -28.18
N VAL A 472 -14.38 -14.55 -27.22
CA VAL A 472 -14.34 -15.81 -26.47
C VAL A 472 -15.53 -15.92 -25.51
N ILE A 473 -15.94 -14.82 -24.87
CA ILE A 473 -17.13 -14.77 -24.02
C ILE A 473 -18.39 -15.06 -24.85
N ASP A 474 -18.50 -14.42 -26.01
CA ASP A 474 -19.63 -14.60 -26.93
C ASP A 474 -19.68 -16.04 -27.46
N ALA A 475 -18.53 -16.60 -27.86
CA ALA A 475 -18.41 -18.00 -28.29
C ALA A 475 -18.86 -18.98 -27.22
N ARG A 476 -18.43 -18.79 -25.96
CA ARG A 476 -18.88 -19.61 -24.83
C ARG A 476 -20.38 -19.46 -24.61
N GLY A 477 -20.91 -18.24 -24.68
CA GLY A 477 -22.35 -17.96 -24.54
C GLY A 477 -23.19 -18.68 -25.58
N GLN A 478 -22.75 -18.65 -26.84
CA GLN A 478 -23.39 -19.35 -27.96
C GLN A 478 -23.39 -20.87 -27.75
N LEU A 479 -22.25 -21.47 -27.39
CA LEU A 479 -22.18 -22.92 -27.11
C LEU A 479 -23.06 -23.31 -25.91
N ALA A 480 -23.07 -22.49 -24.86
CA ALA A 480 -23.93 -22.71 -23.70
C ALA A 480 -25.43 -22.63 -24.05
N SER A 481 -25.83 -21.74 -24.98
CA SER A 481 -27.23 -21.68 -25.45
C SER A 481 -27.67 -22.93 -26.21
N MET A 482 -26.72 -23.64 -26.84
CA MET A 482 -26.94 -24.94 -27.48
C MET A 482 -26.84 -26.13 -26.50
N ARG A 483 -26.71 -25.85 -25.20
CA ARG A 483 -26.50 -26.84 -24.12
C ARG A 483 -25.21 -27.65 -24.24
N THR A 484 -24.23 -27.15 -24.99
CA THR A 484 -22.93 -27.79 -25.17
C THR A 484 -21.94 -27.22 -24.13
N PRO A 485 -21.48 -28.01 -23.15
CA PRO A 485 -20.51 -27.54 -22.18
C PRO A 485 -19.15 -27.30 -22.83
N VAL A 486 -18.49 -26.18 -22.49
CA VAL A 486 -17.12 -25.91 -22.92
C VAL A 486 -16.15 -26.56 -21.93
N LEU A 487 -15.45 -27.61 -22.38
CA LEU A 487 -14.41 -28.32 -21.61
C LEU A 487 -13.28 -27.40 -21.20
N GLY A 488 -12.88 -26.51 -22.11
CA GLY A 488 -11.83 -25.54 -21.90
C GLY A 488 -11.33 -24.93 -23.21
N ALA A 489 -10.24 -24.18 -23.11
CA ALA A 489 -9.63 -23.47 -24.21
C ALA A 489 -8.20 -23.96 -24.48
N VAL A 490 -7.84 -24.05 -25.76
CA VAL A 490 -6.47 -24.26 -26.22
C VAL A 490 -5.97 -22.94 -26.77
N VAL A 491 -4.82 -22.49 -26.29
CA VAL A 491 -4.27 -21.19 -26.65
C VAL A 491 -3.16 -21.39 -27.67
N VAL A 492 -3.27 -20.70 -28.82
CA VAL A 492 -2.30 -20.78 -29.92
C VAL A 492 -1.51 -19.47 -29.98
N ALA A 493 -0.18 -19.56 -29.89
CA ALA A 493 0.70 -18.41 -30.00
C ALA A 493 0.80 -17.90 -31.45
N THR A 494 0.28 -16.70 -31.78
CA THR A 494 0.46 -16.10 -33.13
C THR A 494 1.41 -14.90 -33.10
N PRO A 495 2.25 -14.70 -34.14
CA PRO A 495 3.11 -13.53 -34.24
C PRO A 495 2.29 -12.23 -34.23
N ARG A 496 2.82 -11.18 -33.61
CA ARG A 496 2.28 -9.82 -33.84
C ARG A 496 2.46 -9.51 -35.32
N ALA A 497 1.38 -9.25 -36.03
CA ALA A 497 1.46 -8.68 -37.38
C ALA A 497 2.37 -7.44 -37.30
N ARG A 498 3.55 -7.53 -37.92
CA ARG A 498 4.37 -6.35 -38.18
C ARG A 498 3.47 -5.44 -39.00
N LYS A 499 3.25 -4.20 -38.56
CA LYS A 499 2.60 -3.18 -39.40
C LYS A 499 3.46 -3.06 -40.66
N GLU A 500 3.14 -3.83 -41.69
CA GLU A 500 3.61 -3.54 -43.03
C GLU A 500 3.03 -2.17 -43.35
N ARG A 501 3.93 -1.19 -43.44
CA ARG A 501 3.57 0.10 -44.04
C ARG A 501 3.04 -0.26 -45.43
N ALA A 502 1.76 0.01 -45.66
CA ALA A 502 1.15 -0.12 -46.97
C ALA A 502 1.92 0.79 -47.95
N GLY A 503 2.94 0.23 -48.60
CA GLY A 503 3.47 0.74 -49.85
C GLY A 503 2.56 0.20 -50.93
N ALA A 504 1.74 1.07 -51.50
CA ALA A 504 0.96 0.77 -52.69
C ALA A 504 1.93 0.30 -53.80
N VAL A 505 1.92 -0.99 -54.12
CA VAL A 505 2.48 -1.46 -55.38
C VAL A 505 1.39 -1.24 -56.42
N ALA A 506 1.57 -0.18 -57.21
CA ALA A 506 0.79 0.07 -58.40
C ALA A 506 0.96 -1.09 -59.39
N VAL A 507 -0.15 -1.68 -59.80
CA VAL A 507 -0.21 -2.61 -60.93
C VAL A 507 -0.07 -1.79 -62.23
N PRO A 508 0.97 -1.99 -63.06
CA PRO A 508 1.00 -1.38 -64.39
C PRO A 508 0.06 -2.16 -65.33
N PRO A 509 -0.63 -1.48 -66.26
CA PRO A 509 -1.55 -2.15 -67.18
C PRO A 509 -0.77 -2.91 -68.26
N GLY A 510 -1.36 -4.04 -68.67
CA GLY A 510 -0.69 -5.09 -69.44
C GLY A 510 -0.21 -4.71 -70.83
N ARG A 511 0.71 -5.53 -71.34
CA ARG A 511 1.03 -5.64 -72.77
C ARG A 511 1.06 -7.10 -73.22
N ARG A 512 0.47 -7.27 -74.41
CA ARG A 512 0.21 -8.49 -75.18
C ARG A 512 1.49 -9.26 -75.57
N PRO A 513 1.37 -10.55 -75.94
CA PRO A 513 2.50 -11.40 -76.30
C PRO A 513 2.97 -11.14 -77.73
N GLY A 514 4.29 -11.13 -77.94
CA GLY A 514 4.89 -10.96 -79.26
C GLY A 514 6.34 -11.45 -79.31
N ALA A 515 6.50 -12.59 -79.99
CA ALA A 515 7.60 -12.99 -80.90
C ALA A 515 9.08 -12.70 -80.56
N GLY A 516 9.88 -13.77 -80.65
CA GLY A 516 11.03 -13.76 -81.56
C GLY A 516 12.40 -13.50 -80.96
N LYS A 517 13.15 -14.60 -80.79
CA LYS A 517 14.59 -14.82 -81.06
C LYS A 517 15.49 -13.57 -81.16
N ASP A 518 16.59 -13.57 -80.41
CA ASP A 518 17.89 -13.86 -81.03
C ASP A 518 19.01 -14.18 -80.02
N ARG A 519 19.90 -15.06 -80.49
CA ARG A 519 21.07 -15.66 -79.83
C ARG A 519 22.20 -14.63 -79.66
N VAL A 520 23.17 -14.95 -78.78
CA VAL A 520 24.62 -15.17 -79.07
C VAL A 520 25.45 -15.10 -77.76
N VAL A 521 25.69 -16.26 -77.10
CA VAL A 521 26.95 -17.06 -76.95
C VAL A 521 28.31 -16.26 -77.00
N PRO A 522 29.50 -16.64 -76.44
CA PRO A 522 30.00 -17.68 -75.47
C PRO A 522 31.11 -17.13 -74.46
N PRO A 523 32.25 -17.79 -74.13
CA PRO A 523 32.47 -18.76 -73.02
C PRO A 523 33.73 -18.54 -72.11
N GLY A 524 33.72 -19.11 -70.89
CA GLY A 524 34.86 -19.69 -70.14
C GLY A 524 36.10 -18.82 -69.78
N PRO A 525 37.20 -19.38 -69.21
CA PRO A 525 37.37 -20.76 -68.71
C PRO A 525 38.33 -20.98 -67.47
N LEU A 526 38.30 -22.22 -66.93
CA LEU A 526 39.40 -23.10 -66.42
C LEU A 526 40.15 -22.93 -65.07
N ARG A 527 40.09 -24.03 -64.27
CA ARG A 527 41.20 -24.83 -63.60
C ARG A 527 42.06 -24.17 -62.49
N ALA A 528 42.66 -24.85 -61.49
CA ALA A 528 42.78 -26.26 -61.07
C ALA A 528 43.45 -26.37 -59.66
N ALA A 529 43.36 -27.57 -59.06
CA ALA A 529 44.37 -28.30 -58.26
C ALA A 529 44.82 -27.85 -56.85
N GLY A 530 44.98 -28.84 -55.94
CA GLY A 530 46.22 -28.95 -55.14
C GLY A 530 46.15 -29.19 -53.62
N CYS A 531 46.11 -30.47 -53.21
CA CYS A 531 46.85 -31.13 -52.11
C CYS A 531 47.49 -30.36 -50.91
N GLY A 532 47.00 -30.64 -49.70
CA GLY A 532 47.70 -31.31 -48.58
C GLY A 532 48.86 -30.67 -47.78
N ARG A 533 48.73 -30.64 -46.42
CA ARG A 533 49.76 -31.00 -45.38
C ARG A 533 49.15 -30.86 -43.96
N ARG A 534 49.16 -31.95 -43.14
CA ARG A 534 50.01 -32.23 -41.94
C ARG A 534 49.74 -31.28 -40.75
N HIS A 535 49.69 -31.63 -39.46
CA HIS A 535 50.10 -32.76 -38.61
C HIS A 535 49.41 -32.54 -37.24
N VAL A 536 48.93 -33.57 -36.53
CA VAL A 536 49.18 -33.73 -35.06
C VAL A 536 49.16 -35.23 -34.74
N THR A 537 50.18 -35.66 -34.01
CA THR A 537 50.60 -37.02 -33.72
C THR A 537 50.16 -37.51 -32.33
N SER A 538 49.68 -38.77 -32.27
CA SER A 538 50.01 -39.82 -31.27
C SER A 538 49.51 -39.64 -29.82
N ARG A 539 49.14 -40.64 -29.02
CA ARG A 539 49.56 -42.05 -28.87
C ARG A 539 48.48 -42.86 -28.13
N ARG A 540 48.32 -44.12 -28.53
CA ARG A 540 47.68 -45.29 -27.85
C ARG A 540 48.58 -45.79 -26.66
N PRO A 541 48.27 -46.86 -25.87
CA PRO A 541 47.40 -48.02 -26.17
C PRO A 541 46.59 -48.71 -25.03
N ALA A 542 45.70 -49.61 -25.49
CA ALA A 542 45.35 -50.98 -25.01
C ALA A 542 44.72 -51.21 -23.62
N GLY A 543 43.71 -52.09 -23.45
CA GLY A 543 43.09 -52.98 -24.43
C GLY A 543 42.09 -53.99 -23.81
N ARG A 544 41.61 -54.87 -24.69
CA ARG A 544 40.99 -56.20 -24.48
C ARG A 544 39.49 -56.28 -24.10
N GLN A 545 38.69 -56.49 -25.15
CA GLN A 545 37.61 -57.50 -25.24
C GLN A 545 38.14 -58.92 -24.90
N PRO A 546 37.32 -60.00 -24.70
CA PRO A 546 36.07 -60.28 -25.42
C PRO A 546 34.98 -61.13 -24.73
N ALA A 547 33.93 -61.38 -25.53
CA ALA A 547 33.18 -62.64 -25.66
C ALA A 547 31.99 -62.93 -24.72
N ALA A 548 30.81 -62.93 -25.35
CA ALA A 548 29.64 -63.70 -24.95
C ALA A 548 29.79 -65.17 -25.39
N ALA A 549 29.32 -66.09 -24.55
CA ALA A 549 29.02 -67.48 -24.90
C ALA A 549 27.63 -67.82 -24.31
N HIS A 550 26.61 -68.07 -25.15
CA HIS A 550 26.21 -69.39 -25.66
C HIS A 550 25.58 -70.33 -24.61
N ARG A 551 24.24 -70.49 -24.66
CA ARG A 551 23.53 -71.74 -25.02
C ARG A 551 22.14 -71.88 -24.35
N ARG A 552 21.13 -71.90 -25.22
CA ARG A 552 20.00 -72.87 -25.32
C ARG A 552 19.91 -73.96 -24.24
N ARG A 553 18.71 -74.16 -23.67
CA ARG A 553 17.66 -75.16 -24.04
C ARG A 553 16.99 -75.85 -22.83
N LEU A 554 15.68 -76.08 -23.00
CA LEU A 554 14.84 -77.22 -22.59
C LEU A 554 14.09 -77.22 -21.23
N MET A 555 12.76 -77.01 -21.35
CA MET A 555 11.63 -77.86 -20.93
C MET A 555 11.68 -78.62 -19.59
N SER A 556 10.69 -78.36 -18.72
CA SER A 556 9.68 -79.35 -18.26
C SER A 556 8.67 -78.72 -17.26
N ARG A 557 7.39 -79.08 -17.43
CA ARG A 557 6.22 -78.89 -16.53
C ARG A 557 6.17 -80.09 -15.53
N PRO A 558 5.22 -80.23 -14.58
CA PRO A 558 4.28 -79.29 -13.90
C PRO A 558 4.21 -79.52 -12.35
N LEU A 559 3.45 -78.69 -11.58
CA LEU A 559 2.51 -79.04 -10.46
C LEU A 559 2.28 -77.90 -9.43
N SER A 560 1.00 -77.49 -9.31
CA SER A 560 0.18 -77.07 -8.14
C SER A 560 0.69 -76.19 -6.96
N SER A 561 0.04 -75.00 -6.83
CA SER A 561 -0.45 -74.24 -5.61
C SER A 561 0.54 -73.66 -4.56
N PRO A 562 0.19 -72.64 -3.71
CA PRO A 562 -0.79 -71.52 -3.72
C PRO A 562 -0.07 -70.13 -3.52
N PRO A 563 -0.71 -68.97 -3.21
CA PRO A 563 -0.08 -67.65 -3.42
C PRO A 563 0.93 -67.30 -2.33
N ALA A 564 2.16 -66.99 -2.74
CA ALA A 564 3.19 -66.42 -1.86
C ALA A 564 3.17 -64.89 -1.92
N ALA A 565 3.21 -64.27 -0.75
CA ALA A 565 3.32 -62.85 -0.52
C ALA A 565 4.47 -62.21 -1.33
N PRO A 566 4.36 -60.92 -1.74
CA PRO A 566 5.48 -60.24 -2.36
C PRO A 566 6.64 -60.11 -1.36
N LEU A 567 7.73 -60.80 -1.69
CA LEU A 567 9.04 -60.62 -1.09
C LEU A 567 9.48 -59.16 -1.25
N LEU A 568 9.81 -58.54 -0.11
CA LEU A 568 10.54 -57.28 -0.04
C LEU A 568 11.86 -57.42 -0.82
N SER A 569 11.96 -56.73 -1.95
CA SER A 569 13.25 -56.47 -2.60
C SER A 569 14.01 -55.42 -1.79
N ALA A 570 15.20 -55.81 -1.37
CA ALA A 570 16.17 -55.03 -0.62
C ALA A 570 16.73 -53.83 -1.40
N ASP A 571 17.20 -52.86 -0.61
CA ASP A 571 18.23 -51.85 -0.89
C ASP A 571 17.98 -50.84 -2.02
N GLU A 572 17.16 -49.82 -1.72
CA GLU A 572 17.48 -48.46 -2.15
C GLU A 572 18.52 -47.85 -1.18
N PRO A 573 19.56 -47.16 -1.68
CA PRO A 573 20.49 -46.45 -0.81
C PRO A 573 19.74 -45.35 -0.06
N GLN A 574 19.52 -45.56 1.24
CA GLN A 574 19.02 -44.53 2.14
C GLN A 574 20.02 -43.39 2.17
N THR A 575 19.73 -42.34 1.42
CA THR A 575 20.42 -41.06 1.57
C THR A 575 20.25 -40.60 3.02
N PRO A 576 21.31 -40.09 3.67
CA PRO A 576 21.22 -39.69 5.07
C PRO A 576 20.19 -38.57 5.18
N VAL A 577 19.04 -38.89 5.79
CA VAL A 577 18.03 -37.90 6.12
C VAL A 577 18.63 -37.03 7.20
N LYS A 578 19.17 -35.87 6.79
CA LYS A 578 19.50 -34.79 7.73
C LYS A 578 18.29 -34.60 8.65
N PRO A 579 18.46 -34.50 9.98
CA PRO A 579 17.35 -34.23 10.88
C PRO A 579 16.74 -32.89 10.45
N ARG A 580 15.61 -32.95 9.74
CA ARG A 580 14.84 -31.75 9.42
C ARG A 580 14.20 -31.35 10.74
N LEU A 581 14.69 -30.26 11.33
CA LEU A 581 13.90 -29.45 12.26
C LEU A 581 12.46 -29.44 11.76
N LEU A 582 11.50 -29.85 12.58
CA LEU A 582 10.08 -29.89 12.23
C LEU A 582 9.71 -28.61 11.50
N PRO A 583 9.34 -28.66 10.20
CA PRO A 583 9.06 -27.45 9.45
C PRO A 583 7.87 -26.77 10.11
N LEU A 584 8.08 -25.57 10.67
CA LEU A 584 7.04 -24.80 11.31
C LEU A 584 5.85 -24.64 10.34
N PRO A 585 4.60 -24.78 10.82
CA PRO A 585 3.41 -24.65 9.98
C PRO A 585 3.43 -23.33 9.22
N ALA A 586 2.99 -23.32 7.96
CA ALA A 586 3.07 -22.14 7.10
C ALA A 586 2.62 -20.86 7.82
N GLY A 587 1.46 -20.85 8.48
CA GLY A 587 0.89 -19.71 9.23
C GLY A 587 1.42 -19.44 10.66
N TRP A 588 2.57 -20.00 11.06
CA TRP A 588 3.16 -19.76 12.38
C TRP A 588 3.44 -18.27 12.68
N PRO A 589 3.92 -17.41 11.74
CA PRO A 589 4.24 -16.03 12.06
C PRO A 589 2.99 -15.23 12.46
N LEU A 590 1.83 -15.51 11.84
CA LEU A 590 0.56 -14.88 12.20
C LEU A 590 0.08 -15.33 13.59
N THR A 591 0.24 -16.63 13.89
CA THR A 591 -0.09 -17.14 15.22
C THR A 591 0.81 -16.51 16.28
N ALA A 592 2.11 -16.40 16.02
CA ALA A 592 3.05 -15.72 16.91
C ALA A 592 2.68 -14.25 17.10
N LEU A 593 2.30 -13.54 16.04
CA LEU A 593 1.92 -12.13 16.09
C LEU A 593 0.65 -11.89 16.94
N LEU A 594 -0.37 -12.75 16.78
CA LEU A 594 -1.69 -12.54 17.40
C LEU A 594 -1.82 -13.18 18.79
N VAL A 595 -1.30 -14.39 18.98
CA VAL A 595 -1.47 -15.16 20.22
C VAL A 595 -0.39 -14.83 21.24
N LEU A 596 0.86 -14.65 20.80
CA LEU A 596 1.98 -14.35 21.70
C LEU A 596 2.16 -12.84 21.93
N TYR A 597 1.19 -12.01 21.52
CA TYR A 597 1.26 -10.55 21.72
C TYR A 597 1.51 -10.11 23.17
N PRO A 598 0.88 -10.73 24.21
CA PRO A 598 1.19 -10.42 25.61
C PRO A 598 2.66 -10.64 25.96
N LEU A 599 3.25 -11.72 25.43
CA LEU A 599 4.67 -12.02 25.61
C LEU A 599 5.54 -10.95 24.93
N TRP A 600 5.21 -10.57 23.69
CA TRP A 600 5.95 -9.52 22.98
C TRP A 600 5.86 -8.17 23.68
N TRP A 601 4.70 -7.82 24.22
CA TRP A 601 4.54 -6.63 25.04
C TRP A 601 5.41 -6.69 26.30
N ALA A 602 5.38 -7.81 27.04
CA ALA A 602 6.22 -7.98 28.24
C ALA A 602 7.72 -7.97 27.92
N LEU A 603 8.13 -8.38 26.72
CA LEU A 603 9.51 -8.32 26.27
C LEU A 603 9.94 -6.93 25.80
N GLY A 604 9.06 -5.93 25.75
CA GLY A 604 9.37 -4.61 25.18
C GLY A 604 9.41 -4.59 23.65
N MET A 605 8.74 -5.55 23.01
CA MET A 605 8.72 -5.71 21.55
C MET A 605 7.33 -5.53 20.94
N GLY A 606 6.33 -5.05 21.71
CA GLY A 606 4.94 -4.98 21.25
C GLY A 606 4.76 -4.27 19.90
N THR A 607 5.47 -3.17 19.68
CA THR A 607 5.47 -2.46 18.39
C THR A 607 6.44 -3.08 17.37
N LEU A 608 7.65 -3.42 17.82
CA LEU A 608 8.75 -3.89 16.97
C LEU A 608 8.51 -5.28 16.35
N ILE A 609 7.73 -6.14 17.02
CA ILE A 609 7.45 -7.50 16.57
C ILE A 609 6.73 -7.54 15.22
N VAL A 610 5.95 -6.50 14.90
CA VAL A 610 5.30 -6.35 13.59
C VAL A 610 6.34 -6.31 12.48
N PHE A 611 7.46 -5.61 12.69
CA PHE A 611 8.55 -5.49 11.71
C PHE A 611 9.34 -6.79 11.62
N ILE A 612 9.64 -7.40 12.77
CA ILE A 612 10.42 -8.64 12.85
C ILE A 612 9.67 -9.80 12.18
N LEU A 613 8.38 -9.99 12.48
CA LEU A 613 7.59 -11.09 11.91
C LEU A 613 7.19 -10.86 10.44
N ALA A 614 7.29 -9.63 9.93
CA ALA A 614 7.14 -9.38 8.50
C ALA A 614 8.27 -10.02 7.68
N VAL A 615 9.48 -10.16 8.22
CA VAL A 615 10.63 -10.75 7.50
C VAL A 615 10.39 -12.21 7.06
N PRO A 616 10.05 -13.16 7.96
CA PRO A 616 9.77 -14.54 7.53
C PRO A 616 8.55 -14.64 6.62
N MET A 617 7.55 -13.75 6.78
CA MET A 617 6.39 -13.67 5.88
C MET A 617 6.81 -13.22 4.46
N LEU A 618 7.71 -12.23 4.36
CA LEU A 618 8.28 -11.77 3.10
C LEU A 618 9.09 -12.87 2.42
N LEU A 619 9.97 -13.55 3.16
CA LEU A 619 10.75 -14.68 2.64
C LEU A 619 9.84 -15.78 2.11
N HIS A 620 8.75 -16.09 2.81
CA HIS A 620 7.76 -17.04 2.35
C HIS A 620 7.11 -16.60 1.01
N LEU A 621 6.66 -15.35 0.91
CA LEU A 621 6.08 -14.78 -0.33
C LEU A 621 7.07 -14.78 -1.51
N VAL A 622 8.34 -14.46 -1.26
CA VAL A 622 9.38 -14.43 -2.30
C VAL A 622 9.63 -15.84 -2.85
N ASN A 623 9.58 -16.85 -1.98
CA ASN A 623 9.79 -18.25 -2.33
C ASN A 623 8.54 -18.91 -2.98
N HIS A 624 7.33 -18.41 -2.71
CA HIS A 624 6.07 -18.96 -3.19
C HIS A 624 5.40 -18.03 -4.21
N ARG A 625 5.97 -17.98 -5.42
CA ARG A 625 5.42 -17.21 -6.56
C ARG A 625 4.48 -18.09 -7.41
N PRO A 626 3.44 -17.53 -8.04
CA PRO A 626 3.07 -16.10 -8.08
C PRO A 626 2.31 -15.62 -6.83
N VAL A 627 2.56 -14.37 -6.43
CA VAL A 627 1.87 -13.70 -5.31
C VAL A 627 0.62 -12.99 -5.85
N ALA A 628 -0.56 -13.36 -5.37
CA ALA A 628 -1.80 -12.66 -5.66
C ALA A 628 -1.93 -11.37 -4.82
N THR A 629 -2.78 -10.44 -5.24
CA THR A 629 -2.98 -9.15 -4.57
C THR A 629 -4.48 -8.82 -4.41
N PRO A 630 -4.88 -8.08 -3.36
CA PRO A 630 -6.26 -7.72 -3.15
C PRO A 630 -6.75 -6.67 -4.17
N PRO A 631 -8.07 -6.53 -4.38
CA PRO A 631 -8.64 -5.49 -5.23
C PRO A 631 -8.22 -4.09 -4.76
N GLY A 632 -7.72 -3.26 -5.68
CA GLY A 632 -7.28 -1.90 -5.36
C GLY A 632 -5.84 -1.79 -4.85
N PHE A 633 -5.09 -2.90 -4.75
CA PHE A 633 -3.71 -2.90 -4.29
C PHE A 633 -2.77 -1.96 -5.07
N GLY A 634 -3.05 -1.71 -6.35
CA GLY A 634 -2.31 -0.71 -7.13
C GLY A 634 -2.37 0.70 -6.54
N ILE A 635 -3.50 1.12 -5.94
CA ILE A 635 -3.62 2.42 -5.25
C ILE A 635 -2.68 2.47 -4.05
N TRP A 636 -2.60 1.37 -3.30
CA TRP A 636 -1.70 1.25 -2.16
C TRP A 636 -0.22 1.27 -2.58
N VAL A 637 0.14 0.60 -3.69
CA VAL A 637 1.51 0.68 -4.24
C VAL A 637 1.84 2.12 -4.65
N LEU A 638 0.91 2.85 -5.27
CA LEU A 638 1.11 4.26 -5.58
C LEU A 638 1.28 5.09 -4.31
N PHE A 639 0.52 4.83 -3.25
CA PHE A 639 0.73 5.46 -1.95
C PHE A 639 2.14 5.20 -1.41
N LEU A 640 2.63 3.97 -1.43
CA LEU A 640 3.99 3.64 -0.96
C LEU A 640 5.09 4.35 -1.79
N LEU A 641 4.91 4.39 -3.11
CA LEU A 641 5.81 5.15 -3.98
C LEU A 641 5.75 6.65 -3.65
N TRP A 642 4.57 7.18 -3.31
CA TRP A 642 4.40 8.56 -2.88
C TRP A 642 4.98 8.86 -1.49
N VAL A 643 5.00 7.88 -0.59
CA VAL A 643 5.73 7.99 0.68
C VAL A 643 7.23 8.15 0.40
N LEU A 644 7.82 7.33 -0.48
CA LEU A 644 9.23 7.47 -0.87
C LEU A 644 9.50 8.79 -1.60
N ALA A 645 8.59 9.20 -2.47
CA ALA A 645 8.61 10.47 -3.15
C ALA A 645 8.71 11.65 -2.17
N SER A 646 7.88 11.64 -1.14
CA SER A 646 7.81 12.71 -0.16
C SER A 646 9.08 12.90 0.67
N THR A 647 9.97 11.89 0.74
CA THR A 647 11.20 12.01 1.53
C THR A 647 12.20 13.02 0.97
N THR A 648 12.02 13.51 -0.24
CA THR A 648 12.88 14.57 -0.79
C THR A 648 12.58 15.95 -0.22
N MET A 649 11.45 16.10 0.47
CA MET A 649 11.04 17.31 1.18
C MET A 649 11.50 17.34 2.64
N LEU A 650 12.37 16.40 3.07
CA LEU A 650 12.76 16.29 4.50
C LEU A 650 13.57 17.47 5.01
N GLY A 651 14.33 18.15 4.14
CA GLY A 651 15.09 19.35 4.50
C GLY A 651 14.24 20.60 4.68
N GLU A 652 13.00 20.59 4.18
CA GLU A 652 12.16 21.78 4.12
C GLU A 652 11.51 22.12 5.47
N ASN A 653 11.59 23.40 5.84
CA ASN A 653 11.08 23.98 7.08
C ASN A 653 10.05 25.08 6.74
N PRO A 654 8.76 24.73 6.65
CA PRO A 654 7.73 25.72 6.37
C PRO A 654 7.59 26.76 7.51
N PRO A 655 6.97 27.92 7.28
CA PRO A 655 6.66 28.87 8.34
C PRO A 655 5.84 28.22 9.48
N GLY A 656 6.04 28.68 10.72
CA GLY A 656 5.26 28.21 11.87
C GLY A 656 5.70 26.85 12.45
N VAL A 657 6.83 26.29 12.01
CA VAL A 657 7.41 25.07 12.58
C VAL A 657 8.86 25.27 13.02
N LEU A 658 9.30 24.48 14.00
CA LEU A 658 10.69 24.47 14.43
C LEU A 658 11.60 23.96 13.30
N PRO A 659 12.69 24.69 12.99
CA PRO A 659 13.71 24.20 12.08
C PRO A 659 14.33 22.90 12.59
N ASP A 660 14.48 21.93 11.69
CA ASP A 660 15.23 20.70 11.98
C ASP A 660 15.92 20.23 10.69
N THR A 661 16.95 19.41 10.84
CA THR A 661 17.73 18.86 9.75
C THR A 661 17.01 17.69 9.08
N ALA A 662 17.29 17.44 7.80
CA ALA A 662 16.81 16.25 7.12
C ALA A 662 17.22 14.96 7.86
N SER A 663 18.44 14.92 8.42
CA SER A 663 18.97 13.82 9.23
C SER A 663 18.18 13.58 10.52
N GLY A 664 17.75 14.63 11.21
CA GLY A 664 16.94 14.54 12.43
C GLY A 664 15.59 13.83 12.19
N ARG A 665 15.08 13.91 10.95
CA ARG A 665 13.77 13.37 10.56
C ARG A 665 13.83 11.94 10.01
N VAL A 666 15.02 11.42 9.69
CA VAL A 666 15.19 10.09 9.06
C VAL A 666 14.58 8.97 9.92
N ILE A 667 14.72 9.04 11.24
CA ILE A 667 14.20 8.00 12.16
C ILE A 667 12.68 7.90 12.07
N SER A 668 11.96 9.05 12.07
CA SER A 668 10.50 9.09 11.95
C SER A 668 10.03 8.53 10.60
N VAL A 669 10.72 8.89 9.52
CA VAL A 669 10.44 8.38 8.16
C VAL A 669 10.67 6.88 8.09
N ALA A 670 11.82 6.41 8.58
CA ALA A 670 12.17 4.99 8.56
C ALA A 670 11.15 4.16 9.35
N PHE A 671 10.73 4.65 10.52
CA PHE A 671 9.69 4.02 11.33
C PHE A 671 8.34 3.94 10.60
N ASN A 672 7.88 5.05 10.03
CA ASN A 672 6.61 5.09 9.29
C ASN A 672 6.63 4.18 8.05
N LEU A 673 7.73 4.23 7.27
CA LEU A 673 7.92 3.39 6.10
C LEU A 673 7.98 1.91 6.48
N ALA A 674 8.71 1.55 7.54
CA ALA A 674 8.74 0.18 8.07
C ALA A 674 7.34 -0.29 8.49
N GLY A 675 6.54 0.59 9.11
CA GLY A 675 5.14 0.34 9.43
C GLY A 675 4.28 0.02 8.21
N TYR A 676 4.33 0.86 7.18
CA TYR A 676 3.56 0.63 5.95
C TYR A 676 4.02 -0.63 5.20
N LEU A 677 5.33 -0.85 5.08
CA LEU A 677 5.88 -2.03 4.41
C LEU A 677 5.54 -3.33 5.15
N SER A 678 5.67 -3.34 6.48
CA SER A 678 5.36 -4.52 7.30
C SER A 678 3.88 -4.87 7.23
N ALA A 679 2.99 -3.88 7.34
CA ALA A 679 1.56 -4.09 7.14
C ALA A 679 1.27 -4.67 5.74
N THR A 680 1.92 -4.12 4.69
CA THR A 680 1.79 -4.60 3.30
C THR A 680 2.18 -6.07 3.16
N VAL A 681 3.32 -6.46 3.75
CA VAL A 681 3.78 -7.85 3.75
C VAL A 681 2.77 -8.74 4.47
N ILE A 682 2.29 -8.34 5.64
CA ILE A 682 1.30 -9.10 6.42
C ILE A 682 0.00 -9.27 5.63
N LEU A 683 -0.49 -8.23 4.95
CA LEU A 683 -1.67 -8.29 4.07
C LEU A 683 -1.50 -9.33 2.95
N LEU A 684 -0.40 -9.22 2.20
CA LEU A 684 -0.13 -10.12 1.08
C LEU A 684 0.07 -11.56 1.57
N TYR A 685 0.83 -11.74 2.64
CA TYR A 685 1.10 -13.05 3.21
C TYR A 685 -0.18 -13.70 3.72
N ALA A 686 -0.94 -13.02 4.59
CA ALA A 686 -2.18 -13.55 5.15
C ALA A 686 -3.22 -13.85 4.07
N GLY A 687 -3.26 -13.08 2.99
CA GLY A 687 -4.19 -13.26 1.88
C GLY A 687 -3.80 -14.34 0.87
N ASN A 688 -2.52 -14.68 0.74
CA ASN A 688 -2.03 -15.75 -0.14
C ASN A 688 -2.00 -17.13 0.53
N LEU A 689 -2.16 -17.22 1.86
CA LEU A 689 -2.29 -18.51 2.55
C LEU A 689 -3.61 -19.22 2.16
N SER A 690 -3.50 -20.49 1.82
CA SER A 690 -4.64 -21.36 1.52
C SER A 690 -5.46 -21.71 2.77
N GLU A 691 -6.68 -22.22 2.58
CA GLU A 691 -7.52 -22.70 3.71
C GLU A 691 -6.91 -23.90 4.45
N SER A 692 -6.11 -24.72 3.78
CA SER A 692 -5.39 -25.84 4.43
C SER A 692 -4.19 -25.36 5.23
N GLU A 693 -3.44 -24.37 4.74
CA GLU A 693 -2.26 -23.83 5.43
C GLU A 693 -2.63 -23.01 6.66
N PHE A 694 -3.64 -22.14 6.54
CA PHE A 694 -4.08 -21.30 7.65
C PHE A 694 -5.56 -20.96 7.54
N PRO A 695 -6.45 -21.77 8.16
CA PRO A 695 -7.89 -21.61 8.00
C PRO A 695 -8.41 -20.21 8.36
N ARG A 696 -9.34 -19.65 7.59
CA ARG A 696 -9.97 -18.35 7.92
C ARG A 696 -10.60 -18.36 9.30
N ARG A 697 -11.26 -19.46 9.69
CA ARG A 697 -11.82 -19.64 11.04
C ARG A 697 -10.76 -19.52 12.13
N ARG A 698 -9.54 -20.00 11.87
CA ARG A 698 -8.40 -19.86 12.81
C ARG A 698 -7.97 -18.40 12.92
N LEU A 699 -7.88 -17.68 11.81
CA LEU A 699 -7.60 -16.23 11.83
C LEU A 699 -8.67 -15.46 12.63
N THR A 700 -9.96 -15.72 12.36
CA THR A 700 -11.07 -15.07 13.08
C THR A 700 -11.02 -15.35 14.59
N ARG A 701 -10.73 -16.60 14.98
CA ARG A 701 -10.57 -16.97 16.41
C ARG A 701 -9.37 -16.28 17.05
N GLN A 702 -8.25 -16.16 16.36
CA GLN A 702 -7.06 -15.47 16.89
C GLN A 702 -7.26 -13.96 17.01
N LEU A 703 -7.97 -13.32 16.06
CA LEU A 703 -8.39 -11.92 16.19
C LEU A 703 -9.34 -11.71 17.37
N GLY A 704 -10.32 -12.60 17.57
CA GLY A 704 -11.17 -12.56 18.76
C GLY A 704 -10.41 -12.87 20.07
N GLY A 705 -9.39 -13.73 20.03
CA GLY A 705 -8.50 -13.96 21.17
C GLY A 705 -7.68 -12.71 21.53
N LEU A 706 -7.20 -11.98 20.52
CA LEU A 706 -6.52 -10.70 20.73
C LEU A 706 -7.45 -9.65 21.36
N PHE A 707 -8.76 -9.65 21.05
CA PHE A 707 -9.74 -8.81 21.76
C PHE A 707 -9.74 -9.08 23.27
N ILE A 708 -9.72 -10.36 23.69
CA ILE A 708 -9.66 -10.72 25.11
C ILE A 708 -8.38 -10.17 25.74
N VAL A 709 -7.24 -10.30 25.06
CA VAL A 709 -5.96 -9.73 25.51
C VAL A 709 -6.06 -8.21 25.71
N VAL A 710 -6.69 -7.50 24.77
CA VAL A 710 -6.91 -6.05 24.86
C VAL A 710 -7.84 -5.68 26.04
N VAL A 711 -8.87 -6.48 26.31
CA VAL A 711 -9.75 -6.29 27.48
C VAL A 711 -8.99 -6.53 28.78
N LEU A 712 -8.21 -7.60 28.88
CA LEU A 712 -7.40 -7.91 30.06
C LEU A 712 -6.33 -6.85 30.32
N GLY A 713 -5.64 -6.38 29.27
CA GLY A 713 -4.71 -5.25 29.37
C GLY A 713 -5.41 -3.95 29.79
N GLY A 714 -6.64 -3.73 29.32
CA GLY A 714 -7.47 -2.61 29.75
C GLY A 714 -7.83 -2.67 31.23
N LEU A 715 -8.22 -3.85 31.73
CA LEU A 715 -8.50 -4.07 33.16
C LEU A 715 -7.23 -3.86 33.99
N LEU A 716 -6.09 -4.37 33.54
CA LEU A 716 -4.79 -4.13 34.19
C LEU A 716 -4.49 -2.63 34.29
N GLY A 717 -4.63 -1.88 33.19
CA GLY A 717 -4.43 -0.43 33.18
C GLY A 717 -5.46 0.36 34.00
N THR A 718 -6.64 -0.20 34.23
CA THR A 718 -7.69 0.46 35.04
C THR A 718 -7.46 0.23 36.53
N PHE A 719 -7.12 -0.99 36.94
CA PHE A 719 -7.00 -1.36 38.35
C PHE A 719 -5.56 -1.29 38.89
N ALA A 720 -4.56 -1.33 38.02
CA ALA A 720 -3.15 -1.24 38.39
C ALA A 720 -2.39 -0.25 37.47
N PRO A 721 -2.78 1.04 37.45
CA PRO A 721 -2.32 2.00 36.43
C PRO A 721 -0.84 2.38 36.50
N HIS A 722 -0.20 2.18 37.65
CA HIS A 722 1.22 2.48 37.84
C HIS A 722 2.14 1.29 37.50
N VAL A 723 1.58 0.18 36.99
CA VAL A 723 2.40 -0.96 36.55
C VAL A 723 3.13 -0.55 35.28
N SER A 724 4.44 -0.36 35.40
CA SER A 724 5.41 -0.29 34.31
C SER A 724 6.71 -0.98 34.76
N PHE A 725 7.52 -1.46 33.82
CA PHE A 725 8.75 -2.16 34.15
C PHE A 725 9.77 -2.06 33.02
N THR A 726 11.06 -2.11 33.36
CA THR A 726 12.14 -2.17 32.37
C THR A 726 12.10 -3.53 31.67
N SER A 727 11.91 -3.53 30.35
CA SER A 727 11.81 -4.80 29.61
C SER A 727 13.17 -5.45 29.36
N PRO A 728 13.22 -6.77 29.08
CA PRO A 728 14.45 -7.43 28.64
C PRO A 728 15.12 -6.76 27.43
N VAL A 729 14.35 -6.22 26.48
CA VAL A 729 14.93 -5.48 25.35
C VAL A 729 15.53 -4.16 25.80
N GLU A 730 14.86 -3.43 26.68
CA GLU A 730 15.40 -2.18 27.26
C GLU A 730 16.70 -2.42 28.02
N LEU A 731 16.81 -3.53 28.76
CA LEU A 731 18.04 -3.95 29.47
C LEU A 731 19.22 -4.27 28.53
N LEU A 732 18.94 -4.68 27.29
CA LEU A 732 19.98 -5.00 26.30
C LEU A 732 20.45 -3.77 25.52
N LEU A 733 19.73 -2.65 25.58
CA LEU A 733 20.10 -1.44 24.88
C LEU A 733 21.18 -0.65 25.63
N PRO A 734 22.15 -0.03 24.93
CA PRO A 734 23.08 0.91 25.55
C PRO A 734 22.32 2.06 26.22
N HIS A 735 22.83 2.56 27.36
CA HIS A 735 22.14 3.59 28.15
C HIS A 735 21.83 4.85 27.33
N SER A 736 22.72 5.25 26.41
CA SER A 736 22.54 6.37 25.49
C SER A 736 21.38 6.22 24.49
N VAL A 737 20.97 4.98 24.21
CA VAL A 737 19.85 4.66 23.32
C VAL A 737 18.57 4.47 24.13
N ALA A 738 18.66 3.81 25.28
CA ALA A 738 17.52 3.58 26.19
C ALA A 738 17.00 4.88 26.83
N SER A 739 17.86 5.87 27.07
CA SER A 739 17.47 7.18 27.61
C SER A 739 16.77 8.09 26.59
N ASN A 740 16.68 7.69 25.31
CA ASN A 740 15.95 8.44 24.30
C ASN A 740 14.43 8.22 24.49
N GLY A 741 13.67 9.28 24.73
CA GLY A 741 12.23 9.18 25.02
C GLY A 741 11.40 8.49 23.93
N PHE A 742 11.76 8.62 22.64
CA PHE A 742 11.10 7.89 21.57
C PHE A 742 11.39 6.38 21.67
N VAL A 743 12.66 6.00 21.86
CA VAL A 743 13.05 4.58 22.02
C VAL A 743 12.40 3.99 23.27
N GLN A 744 12.45 4.70 24.40
CA GLN A 744 11.83 4.29 25.65
C GLN A 744 10.32 4.04 25.46
N SER A 745 9.62 4.89 24.70
CA SER A 745 8.19 4.68 24.37
C SER A 745 7.89 3.41 23.55
N LEU A 746 8.91 2.84 22.89
CA LEU A 746 8.79 1.60 22.12
C LEU A 746 9.11 0.35 22.94
N VAL A 747 10.03 0.46 23.90
CA VAL A 747 10.58 -0.71 24.62
C VAL A 747 10.17 -0.81 26.09
N HIS A 748 9.64 0.26 26.69
CA HIS A 748 9.22 0.30 28.10
C HIS A 748 7.72 0.00 28.24
N PRO A 749 7.30 -1.19 28.71
CA PRO A 749 5.89 -1.56 28.81
C PRO A 749 5.22 -0.84 29.99
N SER A 750 4.05 -0.26 29.74
CA SER A 750 3.19 0.35 30.75
C SER A 750 1.75 -0.13 30.62
N SER A 751 1.06 -0.19 31.77
CA SER A 751 -0.34 -0.60 31.88
C SER A 751 -1.32 0.53 31.52
N ALA A 752 -1.00 1.77 31.86
CA ALA A 752 -1.82 2.95 31.61
C ALA A 752 -0.98 4.20 31.29
N GLN A 753 -1.64 5.18 30.67
CA GLN A 753 -1.20 6.57 30.60
C GLN A 753 -1.92 7.35 31.69
N VAL A 754 -1.19 7.70 32.75
CA VAL A 754 -1.73 8.52 33.83
C VAL A 754 -1.72 9.99 33.40
N GLN A 755 -2.86 10.66 33.49
CA GLN A 755 -3.01 12.08 33.17
C GLN A 755 -3.69 12.80 34.33
N GLU A 756 -3.25 14.00 34.63
CA GLU A 756 -3.85 14.83 35.68
C GLU A 756 -5.08 15.56 35.12
N VAL A 757 -6.26 15.28 35.68
CA VAL A 757 -7.54 15.91 35.35
C VAL A 757 -8.09 16.54 36.62
N LEU A 758 -8.25 17.87 36.63
CA LEU A 758 -8.77 18.63 37.78
C LEU A 758 -7.96 18.44 39.09
N GLY A 759 -6.64 18.22 38.97
CA GLY A 759 -5.75 18.00 40.13
C GLY A 759 -5.75 16.56 40.66
N TYR A 760 -6.45 15.63 39.99
CA TYR A 760 -6.46 14.21 40.32
C TYR A 760 -5.85 13.38 39.18
N GLU A 761 -5.09 12.34 39.53
CA GLU A 761 -4.59 11.38 38.57
C GLU A 761 -5.73 10.52 38.02
N SER A 762 -5.95 10.61 36.71
CA SER A 762 -6.91 9.79 35.98
C SER A 762 -6.16 8.75 35.15
N PRO A 763 -6.25 7.46 35.51
CA PRO A 763 -5.59 6.40 34.77
C PRO A 763 -6.33 6.11 33.45
N ARG A 764 -5.58 6.10 32.34
CA ARG A 764 -6.13 5.77 31.02
C ARG A 764 -5.48 4.49 30.51
N PRO A 765 -6.21 3.36 30.37
CA PRO A 765 -5.61 2.08 30.03
C PRO A 765 -4.95 2.11 28.65
N SER A 766 -3.74 1.57 28.56
CA SER A 766 -2.97 1.49 27.30
C SER A 766 -2.48 0.07 26.98
N ALA A 767 -2.26 -0.79 27.98
CA ALA A 767 -1.75 -2.14 27.75
C ALA A 767 -2.67 -2.99 26.85
N PRO A 768 -2.11 -3.84 25.98
CA PRO A 768 -0.67 -4.10 25.76
C PRO A 768 -0.02 -3.17 24.72
N PHE A 769 -0.45 -1.91 24.64
CA PHE A 769 0.09 -0.90 23.72
C PHE A 769 0.70 0.29 24.49
N GLY A 770 1.52 1.09 23.81
CA GLY A 770 2.13 2.28 24.43
C GLY A 770 1.18 3.47 24.64
N TYR A 771 -0.02 3.44 24.04
CA TYR A 771 -0.95 4.58 24.04
C TYR A 771 -2.41 4.12 24.21
N THR A 772 -3.16 4.87 25.02
CA THR A 772 -4.62 4.68 25.24
C THR A 772 -5.40 4.73 23.93
N ASN A 773 -4.97 5.60 23.01
CA ASN A 773 -5.60 5.74 21.71
C ASN A 773 -5.43 4.48 20.85
N THR A 774 -4.24 3.86 20.87
CA THR A 774 -3.97 2.60 20.18
C THR A 774 -4.78 1.46 20.77
N TRP A 775 -4.88 1.42 22.10
CA TRP A 775 -5.75 0.48 22.82
C TRP A 775 -7.22 0.59 22.39
N GLY A 776 -7.79 1.81 22.43
CA GLY A 776 -9.17 2.04 22.02
C GLY A 776 -9.42 1.72 20.54
N ASN A 777 -8.49 2.08 19.66
CA ASN A 777 -8.58 1.75 18.22
C ASN A 777 -8.62 0.23 18.00
N CYS A 778 -7.69 -0.52 18.62
CA CYS A 778 -7.66 -1.98 18.51
C CYS A 778 -8.90 -2.64 19.13
N LEU A 779 -9.37 -2.15 20.28
CA LEU A 779 -10.59 -2.65 20.92
C LEU A 779 -11.79 -2.56 19.97
N ALA A 780 -12.00 -1.41 19.33
CA ALA A 780 -13.08 -1.22 18.38
C ALA A 780 -12.93 -2.06 17.10
N LEU A 781 -11.72 -2.13 16.54
CA LEU A 781 -11.43 -2.93 15.34
C LEU A 781 -11.63 -4.44 15.57
N LEU A 782 -11.32 -4.92 16.77
CA LEU A 782 -11.38 -6.34 17.12
C LEU A 782 -12.77 -6.79 17.62
N LEU A 783 -13.62 -5.86 18.08
CA LEU A 783 -14.95 -6.16 18.63
C LEU A 783 -15.80 -7.01 17.68
N GLY A 784 -15.89 -6.62 16.40
CA GLY A 784 -16.64 -7.39 15.40
C GLY A 784 -16.09 -8.80 15.20
N TRP A 785 -14.77 -8.97 15.25
CA TRP A 785 -14.11 -10.27 15.15
C TRP A 785 -14.36 -11.15 16.37
N PHE A 786 -14.36 -10.58 17.57
CA PHE A 786 -14.72 -11.28 18.80
C PHE A 786 -16.18 -11.78 18.75
N VAL A 787 -17.12 -10.89 18.41
CA VAL A 787 -18.55 -11.24 18.32
C VAL A 787 -18.75 -12.38 17.32
N VAL A 788 -18.17 -12.28 16.13
CA VAL A 788 -18.29 -13.34 15.11
C VAL A 788 -17.64 -14.64 15.57
N SER A 789 -16.49 -14.61 16.25
CA SER A 789 -15.78 -15.83 16.62
C SER A 789 -16.35 -16.54 17.86
N TRP A 790 -17.01 -15.84 18.78
CA TRP A 790 -17.59 -16.42 20.01
C TRP A 790 -19.10 -16.72 19.92
N PHE A 791 -19.87 -15.94 19.14
CA PHE A 791 -21.33 -16.09 19.10
C PHE A 791 -21.87 -16.83 17.87
N SER A 792 -21.06 -17.03 16.83
CA SER A 792 -21.48 -17.78 15.64
C SER A 792 -21.63 -19.28 15.88
N GLU A 793 -20.97 -19.84 16.89
CA GLU A 793 -21.04 -21.26 17.24
C GLU A 793 -22.22 -21.53 18.19
N ARG A 794 -22.85 -22.70 18.12
CA ARG A 794 -24.00 -23.10 18.95
C ARG A 794 -23.63 -23.50 20.39
N ASP A 795 -22.39 -23.31 20.80
CA ASP A 795 -21.90 -23.64 22.14
C ASP A 795 -22.38 -22.59 23.17
N THR A 796 -23.32 -23.01 24.03
CA THR A 796 -23.91 -22.17 25.08
C THR A 796 -22.88 -21.71 26.12
N GLY A 797 -21.93 -22.56 26.50
CA GLY A 797 -20.90 -22.22 27.48
C GLY A 797 -19.94 -21.16 26.93
N ARG A 798 -19.53 -21.32 25.68
CA ARG A 798 -18.68 -20.32 25.00
C ARG A 798 -19.38 -18.97 24.84
N ARG A 799 -20.68 -18.96 24.55
CA ARG A 799 -21.49 -17.73 24.49
C ARG A 799 -21.60 -17.05 25.84
N ALA A 800 -21.80 -17.80 26.92
CA ALA A 800 -21.86 -17.26 28.28
C ALA A 800 -20.54 -16.56 28.65
N VAL A 801 -19.40 -17.20 28.40
CA VAL A 801 -18.07 -16.57 28.58
C VAL A 801 -17.93 -15.33 27.70
N GLY A 802 -18.44 -15.37 26.46
CA GLY A 802 -18.46 -14.22 25.56
C GLY A 802 -19.18 -13.01 26.15
N VAL A 803 -20.35 -13.22 26.79
CA VAL A 803 -21.11 -12.16 27.47
C VAL A 803 -20.33 -11.61 28.66
N VAL A 804 -19.70 -12.46 29.45
CA VAL A 804 -18.87 -12.04 30.59
C VAL A 804 -17.72 -11.14 30.11
N VAL A 805 -17.02 -11.53 29.03
CA VAL A 805 -15.93 -10.72 28.46
C VAL A 805 -16.43 -9.36 27.97
N LEU A 806 -17.60 -9.28 27.32
CA LEU A 806 -18.19 -8.00 26.90
C LEU A 806 -18.58 -7.12 28.10
N GLY A 807 -19.12 -7.73 29.16
CA GLY A 807 -19.41 -7.02 30.42
C GLY A 807 -18.14 -6.48 31.06
N LEU A 808 -17.08 -7.29 31.15
CA LEU A 808 -15.78 -6.88 31.66
C LEU A 808 -15.13 -5.80 30.79
N ALA A 809 -15.31 -5.82 29.47
CA ALA A 809 -14.80 -4.80 28.57
C ALA A 809 -15.40 -3.41 28.82
N ALA A 810 -16.64 -3.34 29.33
CA ALA A 810 -17.29 -2.06 29.63
C ALA A 810 -16.52 -1.24 30.68
N VAL A 811 -15.91 -1.91 31.67
CA VAL A 811 -15.15 -1.24 32.75
C VAL A 811 -14.02 -0.36 32.19
N PRO A 812 -12.99 -0.88 31.51
CA PRO A 812 -11.91 -0.06 30.98
C PRO A 812 -12.39 0.90 29.87
N ILE A 813 -13.43 0.55 29.10
CA ILE A 813 -14.01 1.47 28.09
C ILE A 813 -14.48 2.75 28.77
N ILE A 814 -15.23 2.62 29.86
CA ILE A 814 -15.79 3.75 30.57
C ILE A 814 -14.68 4.55 31.28
N TYR A 815 -13.82 3.89 32.05
CA TYR A 815 -12.74 4.56 32.78
C TYR A 815 -11.70 5.22 31.87
N SER A 816 -11.50 4.72 30.64
CA SER A 816 -10.54 5.32 29.70
C SER A 816 -10.87 6.76 29.29
N LEU A 817 -12.14 7.16 29.43
CA LEU A 817 -12.69 8.45 28.97
C LEU A 817 -12.30 8.77 27.51
N ASN A 818 -12.11 7.72 26.71
CA ASN A 818 -11.60 7.84 25.36
C ASN A 818 -12.74 8.16 24.38
N ARG A 819 -13.00 9.46 24.17
CA ARG A 819 -14.10 9.95 23.31
C ARG A 819 -14.11 9.34 21.90
N GLY A 820 -12.93 9.16 21.30
CA GLY A 820 -12.80 8.54 19.99
C GLY A 820 -13.34 7.11 19.96
N LEU A 821 -13.09 6.33 21.02
CA LEU A 821 -13.56 4.95 21.16
C LEU A 821 -15.08 4.94 21.28
N TRP A 822 -15.68 5.79 22.12
CA TRP A 822 -17.13 5.91 22.24
C TRP A 822 -17.82 6.22 20.91
N ALA A 823 -17.30 7.19 20.16
CA ALA A 823 -17.81 7.52 18.84
C ALA A 823 -17.64 6.35 17.85
N GLY A 824 -16.52 5.64 17.91
CA GLY A 824 -16.28 4.42 17.12
C GLY A 824 -17.25 3.29 17.45
N LEU A 825 -17.55 3.05 18.73
CA LEU A 825 -18.56 2.08 19.16
C LEU A 825 -19.96 2.46 18.66
N GLY A 826 -20.32 3.74 18.76
CA GLY A 826 -21.56 4.27 18.16
C GLY A 826 -21.64 4.03 16.65
N LEU A 827 -20.55 4.26 15.92
CA LEU A 827 -20.48 3.98 14.49
C LEU A 827 -20.66 2.48 14.19
N ILE A 828 -20.06 1.58 14.99
CA ILE A 828 -20.26 0.13 14.86
C ILE A 828 -21.74 -0.21 15.01
N VAL A 829 -22.42 0.33 16.02
CA VAL A 829 -23.84 0.13 16.28
C VAL A 829 -24.69 0.61 15.10
N VAL A 830 -24.46 1.83 14.59
CA VAL A 830 -25.20 2.39 13.45
C VAL A 830 -24.98 1.59 12.17
N VAL A 831 -23.73 1.31 11.80
CA VAL A 831 -23.42 0.56 10.57
C VAL A 831 -23.99 -0.85 10.63
N THR A 832 -23.92 -1.49 11.80
CA THR A 832 -24.53 -2.83 12.00
C THR A 832 -26.04 -2.75 11.90
N ALA A 833 -26.70 -1.80 12.56
CA ALA A 833 -28.14 -1.60 12.49
C ALA A 833 -28.63 -1.41 11.05
N VAL A 834 -28.00 -0.50 10.29
CA VAL A 834 -28.34 -0.25 8.88
C VAL A 834 -28.21 -1.53 8.05
N ARG A 835 -27.10 -2.27 8.20
CA ARG A 835 -26.87 -3.51 7.42
C ARG A 835 -27.89 -4.60 7.73
N TYR A 836 -28.33 -4.74 8.99
CA TYR A 836 -29.32 -5.74 9.39
C TYR A 836 -30.76 -5.28 9.09
N ALA A 837 -31.05 -3.98 9.12
CA ALA A 837 -32.31 -3.39 8.67
C ALA A 837 -32.55 -3.64 7.18
N VAL A 838 -31.54 -3.38 6.34
CA VAL A 838 -31.60 -3.67 4.89
C VAL A 838 -31.79 -5.18 4.61
N ARG A 839 -31.51 -6.05 5.58
CA ARG A 839 -31.72 -7.50 5.48
C ARG A 839 -33.03 -7.98 6.10
N GLY A 840 -33.88 -7.09 6.62
CA GLY A 840 -35.15 -7.45 7.27
C GLY A 840 -35.01 -8.24 8.57
N ARG A 841 -33.84 -8.19 9.24
CA ARG A 841 -33.58 -8.98 10.46
C ARG A 841 -33.92 -8.19 11.73
N ALA A 842 -35.22 -8.03 11.99
CA ALA A 842 -35.75 -7.27 13.13
C ALA A 842 -35.21 -7.74 14.50
N ALA A 843 -35.00 -9.04 14.70
CA ALA A 843 -34.50 -9.58 15.98
C ALA A 843 -33.11 -9.03 16.37
N VAL A 844 -32.21 -8.83 15.40
CA VAL A 844 -30.87 -8.29 15.66
C VAL A 844 -30.93 -6.79 15.98
N LEU A 845 -31.84 -6.07 15.31
CA LEU A 845 -32.12 -4.66 15.61
C LEU A 845 -32.67 -4.49 17.02
N ILE A 846 -33.64 -5.32 17.42
CA ILE A 846 -34.21 -5.31 18.78
C ILE A 846 -33.12 -5.59 19.81
N GLY A 847 -32.28 -6.60 19.58
CA GLY A 847 -31.16 -6.91 20.47
C GLY A 847 -30.14 -5.77 20.60
N LEU A 848 -29.86 -5.07 19.50
CA LEU A 848 -28.94 -3.93 19.46
C LEU A 848 -29.54 -2.70 20.18
N VAL A 849 -30.83 -2.43 20.00
CA VAL A 849 -31.55 -1.38 20.77
C VAL A 849 -31.55 -1.72 22.26
N ALA A 850 -31.87 -2.97 22.63
CA ALA A 850 -31.85 -3.41 24.02
C ALA A 850 -30.46 -3.26 24.65
N ALA A 851 -29.39 -3.58 23.93
CA ALA A 851 -28.02 -3.39 24.39
C ALA A 851 -27.65 -1.90 24.60
N VAL A 852 -28.08 -1.01 23.70
CA VAL A 852 -27.87 0.44 23.84
C VAL A 852 -28.65 1.00 25.02
N VAL A 853 -29.91 0.59 25.20
CA VAL A 853 -30.73 0.99 26.35
C VAL A 853 -30.10 0.51 27.66
N LEU A 854 -29.66 -0.75 27.72
CA LEU A 854 -28.98 -1.29 28.89
C LEU A 854 -27.70 -0.50 29.21
N ALA A 855 -26.88 -0.19 28.21
CA ALA A 855 -25.68 0.63 28.39
C ALA A 855 -26.02 2.03 28.91
N ALA A 856 -27.08 2.67 28.39
CA ALA A 856 -27.54 3.96 28.86
C ALA A 856 -28.01 3.90 30.33
N VAL A 857 -28.78 2.86 30.70
CA VAL A 857 -29.21 2.64 32.10
C VAL A 857 -27.99 2.49 33.02
N VAL A 858 -26.98 1.70 32.64
CA VAL A 858 -25.76 1.52 33.43
C VAL A 858 -25.00 2.84 33.61
N VAL A 859 -24.88 3.67 32.57
CA VAL A 859 -24.23 4.98 32.65
C VAL A 859 -25.01 5.95 33.55
N LEU A 860 -26.35 5.96 33.44
CA LEU A 860 -27.22 6.82 34.25
C LEU A 860 -27.27 6.38 35.72
N ALA A 861 -27.24 5.07 35.98
CA ALA A 861 -27.31 4.50 37.33
C ALA A 861 -25.96 4.47 38.06
N SER A 862 -24.88 4.99 37.46
CA SER A 862 -23.53 4.98 38.03
C SER A 862 -22.98 6.39 38.23
N PRO A 863 -21.93 6.56 39.07
CA PRO A 863 -21.22 7.84 39.25
C PRO A 863 -20.55 8.38 37.97
N LEU A 864 -20.59 7.59 36.89
CA LEU A 864 -19.95 7.86 35.61
C LEU A 864 -20.53 9.09 34.91
N SER A 865 -21.82 9.38 35.14
CA SER A 865 -22.47 10.61 34.64
C SER A 865 -21.75 11.87 35.12
N GLY A 866 -21.34 11.91 36.39
CA GLY A 866 -20.60 13.03 36.98
C GLY A 866 -19.18 13.18 36.44
N ILE A 867 -18.46 12.06 36.22
CA ILE A 867 -17.12 12.08 35.61
C ILE A 867 -17.18 12.54 34.14
N VAL A 868 -18.19 12.10 33.40
CA VAL A 868 -18.41 12.50 32.00
C VAL A 868 -18.77 13.99 31.91
N GLN A 869 -19.66 14.49 32.78
CA GLN A 869 -20.02 15.91 32.86
C GLN A 869 -18.82 16.79 33.23
N GLY A 870 -18.05 16.45 34.28
CA GLY A 870 -16.87 17.22 34.67
C GLY A 870 -15.78 17.33 33.58
N ARG A 871 -15.79 16.39 32.61
CA ARG A 871 -14.94 16.41 31.41
C ARG A 871 -15.49 17.28 30.28
N PHE A 872 -16.81 17.43 30.17
CA PHE A 872 -17.42 18.40 29.25
C PHE A 872 -17.11 19.83 29.70
N ASP A 873 -17.10 20.05 31.01
CA ASP A 873 -16.84 21.37 31.62
C ASP A 873 -15.35 21.78 31.58
N ASN A 874 -14.45 20.88 31.16
CA ASN A 874 -12.99 21.13 31.06
C ASN A 874 -12.42 20.78 29.67
N PRO A 875 -12.62 21.62 28.65
CA PRO A 875 -12.27 21.32 27.26
C PRO A 875 -10.77 21.37 26.91
N LYS A 876 -9.85 21.55 27.86
CA LYS A 876 -8.40 21.83 27.66
C LYS A 876 -7.66 20.94 26.64
N SER A 877 -8.10 19.70 26.40
CA SER A 877 -7.50 18.79 25.38
C SER A 877 -7.98 19.06 23.94
N ASN A 878 -9.12 19.72 23.76
CA ASN A 878 -9.65 20.10 22.45
C ASN A 878 -8.82 21.24 21.86
N ASP A 879 -8.28 22.14 22.68
CA ASP A 879 -7.51 23.30 22.22
C ASP A 879 -6.20 22.88 21.56
N ILE A 880 -5.48 21.90 22.14
CA ILE A 880 -4.26 21.33 21.54
C ILE A 880 -4.56 20.63 20.20
N ARG A 881 -5.66 19.85 20.14
CA ARG A 881 -6.05 19.16 18.91
C ARG A 881 -6.52 20.15 17.83
N ALA A 882 -7.30 21.16 18.20
CA ALA A 882 -7.71 22.22 17.30
C ALA A 882 -6.48 22.98 16.77
N PHE A 883 -5.58 23.41 17.66
CA PHE A 883 -4.33 24.07 17.30
C PHE A 883 -3.51 23.26 16.29
N THR A 884 -3.18 22.01 16.64
CA THR A 884 -2.37 21.15 15.77
C THR A 884 -3.05 20.80 14.45
N THR A 885 -4.38 20.67 14.42
CA THR A 885 -5.14 20.46 13.17
C THR A 885 -5.09 21.70 12.28
N VAL A 886 -5.34 22.89 12.83
CA VAL A 886 -5.28 24.15 12.08
C VAL A 886 -3.85 24.38 11.56
N ARG A 887 -2.84 24.28 12.43
CA ARG A 887 -1.43 24.40 12.05
C ARG A 887 -1.00 23.33 11.03
N THR A 888 -1.53 22.12 11.11
CA THR A 888 -1.28 21.08 10.10
C THR A 888 -1.77 21.53 8.73
N LEU A 889 -2.98 22.08 8.64
CA LEU A 889 -3.53 22.53 7.36
C LEU A 889 -2.75 23.72 6.79
N GLU A 890 -2.42 24.71 7.62
CA GLU A 890 -1.57 25.86 7.23
C GLU A 890 -0.21 25.39 6.69
N VAL A 891 0.44 24.44 7.39
CA VAL A 891 1.72 23.90 6.95
C VAL A 891 1.59 23.14 5.63
N VAL A 892 0.55 22.32 5.46
CA VAL A 892 0.34 21.51 4.24
C VAL A 892 0.17 22.38 3.00
N ASP A 893 -0.39 23.58 3.11
CA ASP A 893 -0.57 24.48 1.97
C ASP A 893 0.75 24.99 1.39
N HIS A 894 1.87 24.88 2.11
CA HIS A 894 3.21 25.13 1.57
C HIS A 894 3.79 23.95 0.76
N SER A 895 3.24 22.73 0.89
CA SER A 895 3.56 21.57 0.04
C SER A 895 2.33 20.68 -0.18
N PRO A 896 1.32 21.18 -0.91
CA PRO A 896 0.00 20.53 -0.97
C PRO A 896 0.03 19.22 -1.74
N VAL A 897 0.95 19.07 -2.70
CA VAL A 897 1.04 17.89 -3.57
C VAL A 897 1.85 16.79 -2.88
N LEU A 898 3.10 17.08 -2.53
CA LEU A 898 4.08 16.08 -2.09
C LEU A 898 4.13 15.90 -0.57
N GLY A 899 3.71 16.91 0.20
CA GLY A 899 3.92 16.96 1.64
C GLY A 899 5.39 17.18 2.02
N PHE A 900 5.73 16.86 3.25
CA PHE A 900 7.04 17.17 3.87
C PHE A 900 7.90 15.93 4.20
N GLY A 901 7.47 14.75 3.78
CA GLY A 901 8.12 13.46 4.03
C GLY A 901 7.95 12.92 5.46
N SER A 902 7.74 13.79 6.43
CA SER A 902 7.61 13.47 7.85
C SER A 902 6.76 14.52 8.58
N THR A 903 6.49 14.29 9.86
CA THR A 903 5.87 15.27 10.76
C THR A 903 6.73 16.52 10.95
N ARG A 904 6.13 17.59 11.49
CA ARG A 904 6.84 18.82 11.90
C ARG A 904 6.53 19.15 13.35
N ALA A 905 7.44 19.78 14.07
CA ALA A 905 7.15 20.31 15.40
C ALA A 905 6.64 21.75 15.25
N ALA A 906 5.43 22.05 15.71
CA ALA A 906 4.87 23.40 15.60
C ALA A 906 5.68 24.39 16.45
N LEU A 907 5.81 25.65 16.02
CA LEU A 907 6.27 26.72 16.88
C LEU A 907 5.17 27.08 17.90
N GLY A 908 5.50 26.96 19.19
CA GLY A 908 4.56 27.20 20.28
C GLY A 908 3.46 26.13 20.39
N SER A 909 2.44 26.42 21.21
CA SER A 909 1.33 25.53 21.57
C SER A 909 0.00 26.27 21.60
N SER A 910 -1.10 25.55 21.88
CA SER A 910 -2.42 26.16 22.08
C SER A 910 -2.48 27.13 23.27
N ASN A 911 -1.55 27.03 24.22
CA ASN A 911 -1.60 27.76 25.49
C ASN A 911 -0.47 28.78 25.63
N SER A 912 0.48 28.81 24.69
CA SER A 912 1.66 29.67 24.77
C SER A 912 2.40 29.64 23.45
N ILE A 913 2.93 30.79 23.05
CA ILE A 913 3.84 30.94 21.91
C ILE A 913 5.29 30.51 22.23
N ALA A 914 5.60 30.23 23.50
CA ALA A 914 6.96 29.87 23.94
C ALA A 914 7.40 28.48 23.49
N ILE A 915 8.70 28.33 23.18
CA ILE A 915 9.33 27.10 22.71
C ILE A 915 9.82 26.27 23.91
N GLY A 916 9.24 25.08 24.09
CA GLY A 916 9.67 24.13 25.11
C GLY A 916 9.03 24.32 26.50
N ALA A 917 9.20 23.31 27.36
CA ALA A 917 8.65 23.32 28.70
C ALA A 917 9.54 24.19 29.62
N SER A 918 8.91 25.00 30.47
CA SER A 918 9.59 25.78 31.52
C SER A 918 8.97 25.49 32.88
N ASP A 919 9.65 25.86 33.97
CA ASP A 919 9.12 25.70 35.33
C ASP A 919 7.78 26.44 35.54
N LYS A 920 7.59 27.56 34.83
CA LYS A 920 6.35 28.35 34.84
C LYS A 920 5.28 27.84 33.87
N CYS A 921 5.68 27.03 32.89
CA CYS A 921 4.75 26.39 31.96
C CYS A 921 5.29 25.02 31.52
N PRO A 922 5.09 23.98 32.35
CA PRO A 922 5.60 22.63 32.07
C PRO A 922 4.95 21.98 30.84
N ARG A 923 3.85 22.57 30.36
CA ARG A 923 3.06 22.13 29.20
C ARG A 923 3.19 23.07 27.99
N CYS A 924 4.01 24.13 28.09
CA CYS A 924 4.48 24.87 26.93
C CYS A 924 5.43 23.95 26.17
N GLY A 925 5.33 23.93 24.85
CA GLY A 925 6.03 22.94 24.06
C GLY A 925 5.58 22.96 22.62
N ASN A 926 6.32 22.26 21.78
CA ASN A 926 6.17 22.30 20.33
C ASN A 926 5.47 21.01 19.88
N PRO A 927 4.11 20.96 19.87
CA PRO A 927 3.41 19.75 19.57
C PRO A 927 3.71 19.29 18.15
N THR A 928 3.83 17.98 17.97
CA THR A 928 4.11 17.39 16.66
C THR A 928 2.87 17.47 15.76
N LEU A 929 2.95 18.26 14.69
CA LEU A 929 1.97 18.31 13.61
C LEU A 929 1.89 16.95 12.92
N GLY A 930 0.67 16.49 12.68
CA GLY A 930 0.38 15.15 12.17
C GLY A 930 0.32 14.04 13.23
N SER A 931 0.63 14.29 14.51
CA SER A 931 0.57 13.23 15.55
C SER A 931 -0.85 12.86 16.01
N ASN A 932 -1.83 13.73 15.78
CA ASN A 932 -3.19 13.60 16.35
C ASN A 932 -4.15 12.72 15.55
N GLY A 933 -3.67 12.10 14.46
CA GLY A 933 -4.47 11.20 13.63
C GLY A 933 -3.71 10.77 12.38
N GLN A 934 -4.04 9.60 11.84
CA GLN A 934 -3.45 9.08 10.62
C GLN A 934 -3.65 10.03 9.42
N ILE A 935 -4.80 10.69 9.29
CA ILE A 935 -5.03 11.59 8.15
C ILE A 935 -4.14 12.82 8.24
N TRP A 936 -3.96 13.36 9.46
CA TRP A 936 -3.08 14.50 9.71
C TRP A 936 -1.62 14.14 9.45
N LEU A 937 -1.19 12.96 9.89
CA LEU A 937 0.13 12.42 9.58
C LEU A 937 0.35 12.36 8.06
N VAL A 938 -0.60 11.78 7.34
CA VAL A 938 -0.47 11.59 5.89
C VAL A 938 -0.58 12.92 5.14
N LEU A 939 -1.39 13.87 5.60
CA LEU A 939 -1.46 15.20 5.00
C LEU A 939 -0.14 15.95 5.16
N VAL A 940 0.40 16.08 6.39
CA VAL A 940 1.69 16.77 6.59
C VAL A 940 2.81 16.06 5.84
N ALA A 941 2.89 14.73 5.94
CA ALA A 941 4.03 14.00 5.43
C ALA A 941 3.94 13.70 3.92
N GLN A 942 2.74 13.54 3.34
CA GLN A 942 2.55 13.11 1.95
C GLN A 942 1.62 14.01 1.11
N GLY A 943 1.12 15.11 1.67
CA GLY A 943 0.22 16.05 0.99
C GLY A 943 -1.17 15.48 0.70
N TYR A 944 -1.98 16.26 -0.01
CA TYR A 944 -3.35 15.87 -0.39
C TYR A 944 -3.37 14.66 -1.33
N VAL A 945 -2.36 14.50 -2.20
CA VAL A 945 -2.26 13.34 -3.11
C VAL A 945 -2.02 12.05 -2.33
N GLY A 946 -1.07 12.06 -1.38
CA GLY A 946 -0.82 10.92 -0.51
C GLY A 946 -2.04 10.55 0.33
N ALA A 947 -2.73 11.55 0.88
CA ALA A 947 -3.96 11.35 1.64
C ALA A 947 -5.07 10.72 0.78
N ALA A 948 -5.26 11.20 -0.45
CA ALA A 948 -6.23 10.65 -1.39
C ALA A 948 -5.90 9.19 -1.77
N LEU A 949 -4.63 8.84 -1.97
CA LEU A 949 -4.20 7.47 -2.26
C LEU A 949 -4.44 6.55 -1.05
N PHE A 950 -4.08 6.99 0.16
CA PHE A 950 -4.31 6.24 1.40
C PHE A 950 -5.81 5.95 1.60
N VAL A 951 -6.65 6.99 1.57
CA VAL A 951 -8.12 6.88 1.72
C VAL A 951 -8.73 6.06 0.57
N GLY A 952 -8.24 6.30 -0.66
CA GLY A 952 -8.71 5.61 -1.86
C GLY A 952 -8.54 4.09 -1.79
N PHE A 953 -7.47 3.58 -1.17
CA PHE A 953 -7.29 2.14 -0.97
C PHE A 953 -8.37 1.52 -0.07
N PHE A 954 -8.69 2.16 1.06
CA PHE A 954 -9.74 1.70 1.98
C PHE A 954 -11.13 1.81 1.35
N LEU A 955 -11.45 2.93 0.69
CA LEU A 955 -12.72 3.11 -0.03
C LEU A 955 -12.89 2.06 -1.14
N ARG A 956 -11.83 1.79 -1.91
CA ARG A 956 -11.84 0.78 -2.96
C ARG A 956 -12.04 -0.63 -2.39
N SER A 957 -11.47 -0.92 -1.21
CA SER A 957 -11.64 -2.19 -0.49
C SER A 957 -13.07 -2.34 0.02
N LEU A 958 -13.63 -1.33 0.68
CA LEU A 958 -15.03 -1.30 1.11
C LEU A 958 -15.98 -1.52 -0.06
N TRP A 959 -15.76 -0.80 -1.17
CA TRP A 959 -16.54 -0.97 -2.38
C TRP A 959 -16.42 -2.40 -2.94
N ALA A 960 -15.22 -2.99 -2.97
CA ALA A 960 -14.99 -4.35 -3.46
C ALA A 960 -15.84 -5.39 -2.73
N TYR A 961 -15.94 -5.24 -1.41
CA TYR A 961 -16.51 -6.25 -0.53
C TYR A 961 -17.91 -5.92 -0.03
N ARG A 962 -18.49 -4.75 -0.40
CA ARG A 962 -19.80 -4.27 0.11
C ARG A 962 -20.95 -5.26 0.00
N ARG A 963 -20.91 -6.15 -1.00
CA ARG A 963 -21.93 -7.17 -1.28
C ARG A 963 -21.78 -8.43 -0.43
N ASN A 964 -20.71 -8.59 0.35
CA ASN A 964 -20.52 -9.74 1.23
C ASN A 964 -21.49 -9.65 2.42
N ARG A 965 -22.32 -10.68 2.60
CA ARG A 965 -23.37 -10.76 3.64
C ARG A 965 -23.10 -11.81 4.71
N THR A 966 -21.92 -12.42 4.73
CA THR A 966 -21.54 -13.39 5.76
C THR A 966 -21.18 -12.70 7.08
N PRO A 967 -21.24 -13.38 8.24
CA PRO A 967 -20.80 -12.80 9.52
C PRO A 967 -19.33 -12.31 9.48
N ILE A 968 -18.43 -13.12 8.89
CA ILE A 968 -17.04 -12.72 8.64
C ILE A 968 -16.97 -11.50 7.72
N GLY A 969 -17.84 -11.45 6.70
CA GLY A 969 -17.99 -10.30 5.81
C GLY A 969 -18.37 -9.01 6.54
N ASP A 970 -19.29 -9.08 7.49
CA ASP A 970 -19.73 -7.93 8.28
C ASP A 970 -18.62 -7.43 9.21
N ALA A 971 -17.98 -8.33 9.97
CA ALA A 971 -16.86 -7.96 10.84
C ALA A 971 -15.70 -7.36 10.03
N GLY A 972 -15.35 -7.98 8.90
CA GLY A 972 -14.29 -7.47 8.03
C GLY A 972 -14.64 -6.12 7.40
N LEU A 973 -15.89 -5.88 6.98
CA LEU A 973 -16.30 -4.58 6.43
C LEU A 973 -16.31 -3.49 7.49
N LEU A 974 -16.76 -3.78 8.71
CA LEU A 974 -16.68 -2.87 9.84
C LEU A 974 -15.22 -2.50 10.14
N ALA A 975 -14.33 -3.49 10.23
CA ALA A 975 -12.90 -3.27 10.46
C ALA A 975 -12.19 -2.59 9.28
N CYS A 976 -12.73 -2.63 8.06
CA CYS A 976 -12.28 -1.81 6.92
C CYS A 976 -12.80 -0.37 6.96
N ALA A 977 -13.99 -0.14 7.54
CA ALA A 977 -14.62 1.18 7.60
C ALA A 977 -14.11 2.03 8.77
N LEU A 978 -13.86 1.40 9.91
CA LEU A 978 -13.40 2.07 11.13
C LEU A 978 -12.10 2.88 10.95
N PRO A 979 -11.08 2.43 10.18
CA PRO A 979 -9.89 3.25 9.91
C PRO A 979 -10.20 4.60 9.25
N LEU A 980 -11.22 4.69 8.38
CA LEU A 980 -11.64 5.96 7.75
C LEU A 980 -12.27 6.94 8.74
N PHE A 981 -12.85 6.44 9.83
CA PHE A 981 -13.33 7.26 10.93
C PHE A 981 -12.20 7.61 11.91
N PHE A 982 -11.45 6.59 12.35
CA PHE A 982 -10.41 6.77 13.35
C PHE A 982 -9.23 7.59 12.85
N MET A 983 -8.96 7.66 11.54
CA MET A 983 -7.84 8.43 11.02
C MET A 983 -7.84 9.91 11.43
N PHE A 984 -8.98 10.50 11.77
CA PHE A 984 -9.07 11.89 12.24
C PHE A 984 -8.65 12.08 13.70
N VAL A 985 -8.67 11.02 14.50
CA VAL A 985 -8.46 11.08 15.96
C VAL A 985 -7.33 10.18 16.48
N TYR A 986 -6.99 9.13 15.73
CA TYR A 986 -5.98 8.12 16.05
C TYR A 986 -5.01 7.90 14.89
N ASN A 987 -3.74 7.71 15.24
CA ASN A 987 -2.76 7.12 14.34
C ASN A 987 -3.07 5.62 14.19
N SER A 988 -2.88 5.08 12.98
CA SER A 988 -3.17 3.69 12.67
C SER A 988 -1.92 2.82 12.53
N LEU A 989 -0.74 3.43 12.39
CA LEU A 989 0.50 2.69 12.16
C LEU A 989 0.72 1.60 13.22
N THR A 990 1.34 0.50 12.79
CA THR A 990 1.58 -0.73 13.58
C THR A 990 0.32 -1.58 13.74
N MET A 991 -0.13 -1.90 14.96
CA MET A 991 -1.18 -2.88 15.18
C MET A 991 -2.57 -2.52 14.62
N PRO A 992 -3.09 -1.29 14.73
CA PRO A 992 -4.40 -0.97 14.16
C PRO A 992 -4.46 -1.18 12.64
N LEU A 993 -3.43 -0.73 11.91
CA LEU A 993 -3.30 -0.92 10.47
C LEU A 993 -3.14 -2.41 10.11
N VAL A 994 -2.36 -3.16 10.90
CA VAL A 994 -2.22 -4.61 10.75
C VAL A 994 -3.57 -5.32 10.92
N VAL A 995 -4.35 -4.99 11.94
CA VAL A 995 -5.68 -5.58 12.16
C VAL A 995 -6.62 -5.24 11.00
N ALA A 996 -6.61 -4.00 10.50
CA ALA A 996 -7.37 -3.61 9.33
C ALA A 996 -6.94 -4.40 8.08
N PHE A 997 -5.64 -4.60 7.88
CA PHE A 997 -5.09 -5.34 6.74
C PHE A 997 -5.35 -6.85 6.82
N LEU A 998 -5.27 -7.45 8.02
CA LEU A 998 -5.72 -8.82 8.26
C LEU A 998 -7.22 -8.98 7.99
N SER A 999 -8.02 -7.94 8.27
CA SER A 999 -9.44 -7.91 7.96
C SER A 999 -9.69 -7.89 6.44
N ILE A 1000 -8.93 -7.06 5.70
CA ILE A 1000 -8.94 -7.05 4.23
C ILE A 1000 -8.52 -8.43 3.69
N ALA A 1001 -7.48 -9.05 4.25
CA ALA A 1001 -7.03 -10.38 3.85
C ALA A 1001 -8.12 -11.46 4.07
N ALA A 1002 -8.83 -11.41 5.20
CA ALA A 1002 -9.94 -12.33 5.49
C ALA A 1002 -11.11 -12.16 4.49
N LEU A 1003 -11.46 -10.92 4.15
CA LEU A 1003 -12.48 -10.63 3.12
C LEU A 1003 -12.05 -11.11 1.73
N TRP A 1004 -10.79 -10.82 1.37
CA TRP A 1004 -10.20 -11.19 0.10
C TRP A 1004 -10.23 -12.71 -0.11
N ARG A 1005 -9.73 -13.47 0.87
CA ARG A 1005 -9.75 -14.95 0.83
C ARG A 1005 -11.16 -15.52 0.69
N GLY A 1006 -12.15 -14.88 1.32
CA GLY A 1006 -13.54 -15.32 1.23
C GLY A 1006 -14.17 -15.15 -0.15
N GLN A 1007 -13.86 -14.04 -0.83
CA GLN A 1007 -14.33 -13.81 -2.20
C GLN A 1007 -13.71 -14.80 -3.20
N CYS A 1008 -12.42 -15.12 -3.00
CA CYS A 1008 -11.71 -16.11 -3.80
C CYS A 1008 -12.32 -17.51 -3.65
N ALA A 1009 -12.65 -17.91 -2.43
CA ALA A 1009 -13.33 -19.18 -2.18
C ALA A 1009 -14.71 -19.26 -2.87
N SER A 1010 -15.54 -18.21 -2.77
CA SER A 1010 -16.86 -18.21 -3.45
C SER A 1010 -16.77 -18.26 -4.98
N ARG A 1011 -15.71 -17.69 -5.56
CA ARG A 1011 -15.51 -17.75 -7.02
C ARG A 1011 -15.04 -19.13 -7.47
N ALA A 1012 -14.26 -19.84 -6.64
CA ALA A 1012 -13.76 -21.17 -6.95
C ALA A 1012 -14.87 -22.24 -6.93
N THR A 1013 -15.88 -22.08 -6.07
CA THR A 1013 -16.99 -23.05 -5.94
C THR A 1013 -18.13 -22.81 -6.93
N GLY A 1014 -18.14 -21.71 -7.69
CA GLY A 1014 -19.19 -21.40 -8.68
C GLY A 1014 -20.58 -21.09 -8.10
N GLU A 1015 -20.77 -21.32 -6.81
CA GLU A 1015 -21.98 -20.95 -6.08
C GLU A 1015 -22.01 -19.42 -5.91
N ALA A 1016 -23.07 -18.78 -6.41
CA ALA A 1016 -23.55 -17.55 -5.78
C ALA A 1016 -23.60 -17.79 -4.27
N PRO A 1017 -23.29 -16.81 -3.39
CA PRO A 1017 -23.25 -17.04 -1.96
C PRO A 1017 -24.62 -17.52 -1.48
N LEU A 1018 -24.80 -18.85 -1.52
CA LEU A 1018 -25.93 -19.53 -0.98
C LEU A 1018 -25.83 -19.22 0.51
N PRO A 1019 -26.92 -18.75 1.11
CA PRO A 1019 -26.96 -18.75 2.54
C PRO A 1019 -26.64 -20.18 2.97
N SER A 1020 -25.63 -20.31 3.83
CA SER A 1020 -25.16 -21.60 4.32
C SER A 1020 -26.35 -22.49 4.65
N SER A 1021 -26.28 -23.75 4.25
CA SER A 1021 -27.16 -24.89 4.52
C SER A 1021 -27.52 -25.15 6.01
N LEU A 1022 -27.34 -24.16 6.88
CA LEU A 1022 -28.07 -23.96 8.13
C LEU A 1022 -29.48 -23.36 7.91
N GLU A 1023 -29.87 -23.08 6.67
CA GLU A 1023 -31.13 -22.38 6.32
C GLU A 1023 -32.41 -23.25 6.31
N ARG A 1024 -32.41 -24.46 6.86
CA ARG A 1024 -33.63 -25.29 6.94
C ARG A 1024 -34.00 -25.90 8.29
N LEU A 1025 -33.41 -25.46 9.40
CA LEU A 1025 -33.91 -25.77 10.75
C LEU A 1025 -33.64 -24.61 11.72
N ALA A 1026 -34.52 -23.61 11.67
CA ALA A 1026 -34.84 -22.69 12.76
C ALA A 1026 -36.29 -22.25 12.59
#